data_AF-A0A5C5WCG1-F1
#
_entry.id   AF-A0A5C5WCG1-F1
#
_cell.length_a   1.000
_cell.length_b   1.000
_cell.length_c   1.000
_cell.angle_alpha   90.00
_cell.angle_beta   90.00
_cell.angle_gamma   90.00
#
_symmetry.space_group_name_H-M   'P 1'
#
loop_
_entity.id
_entity.type
_entity.pdbx_description
1 polymer ?
#
loop_
_entity_poly.entity_id
_entity_poly.type
_entity_poly.pdbx_seq_one_letter_code
_entity_poly.pdbx_strand_id
1 'polypeptide(L)'
;MKRAVNDASSPAGARPTLPLTCLYHRLAYLALLLLATGCALEGPPQTTVVLWHQMRPGDRAVLAERLRLFEKDNPGVTVREVYKETEELRSGLESAVLVGRGPDIVYGPADTVGVYAEIGALRDLRPWIDESERADFDPRALIYGSFAPPGDAPPDERAGPPAEDNGSGETKAEAQNADTRPLLLVGDRFGNHLALVYDRRLIPTPPRTTDELLALAKQNTVDENGDGRPERYGLVWNYTEPFFVVPFLTGYGAWVFDEQRAARGEFVPTLDTPEAREAYAFVASLRNEHGVLPLSADYNTASELFRSGKAAMLIDGDWSWAGHLAADEIEAAVAPLPDVSSTGLPMSPMVAAKGYSMSVAATGDREEAAGRVIRFLTSEATQRAFLERQKVLPSRLTIREEAARQSDPILAASLAQLERGRAMPTSLEIRAVWDAMRPPYQRIMGGDATPAEATAQMQASAIAKIATLKSDVRPDASVWVVRIGGVGLLAALVWGLAGWYRRLRQDFPTNRLAYALAAPAMLLIFVTVVFPLAYNVVLSFSNMSLQNFREWQVVGLQNYWNAFSGADAKNFWPVFLKTVFWTVINVSFHVAIGVFLAVMLHGPVIGKSLYRILLVIPWAVPAYITALTWRGMFDAEFGVVNQLVRSMNAWLPSWLDLPTINWLTEAGPAFAACIVANVWLGFPFMMVITLGGLQGIPQDMYEAARIDRATRWQQFWNITVPMLKPVLLPAIVLGSVWTFNNLNVVWLVSNGGEPADQTHILVSYVYKAVFNLYQYGYGAALSMIIFAMLLAFSAAFLRQTKAAEGV
;
A
#
# COMPACT_ATOMS: atom_id res chain seq x y z
N MET A 1 -40.99 65.28 -16.53
CA MET A 1 -41.30 66.65 -17.01
C MET A 1 -41.12 66.67 -18.53
N LYS A 2 -42.24 66.76 -19.26
CA LYS A 2 -42.48 67.19 -20.66
C LYS A 2 -41.80 66.50 -21.88
N ARG A 3 -42.70 65.83 -22.66
CA ARG A 3 -42.94 65.87 -24.14
C ARG A 3 -41.88 65.29 -25.09
N ALA A 4 -42.17 64.21 -25.85
CA ALA A 4 -42.96 64.10 -27.11
C ALA A 4 -42.18 64.63 -28.34
N VAL A 5 -42.24 64.13 -29.59
CA VAL A 5 -42.81 63.01 -30.38
C VAL A 5 -42.30 63.26 -31.84
N ASN A 6 -42.38 62.26 -32.76
CA ASN A 6 -42.12 62.26 -34.24
C ASN A 6 -40.66 61.97 -34.68
N ASP A 7 -40.35 61.20 -35.73
CA ASP A 7 -41.13 60.63 -36.85
C ASP A 7 -40.39 59.42 -37.48
N ALA A 8 -41.05 58.71 -38.39
CA ALA A 8 -40.76 57.37 -38.91
C ALA A 8 -39.70 57.21 -40.05
N SER A 9 -39.28 55.94 -40.27
CA SER A 9 -38.96 55.24 -41.55
C SER A 9 -37.52 54.75 -41.89
N SER A 10 -37.30 53.41 -41.73
CA SER A 10 -36.52 52.41 -42.54
C SER A 10 -34.99 52.57 -42.82
N PRO A 11 -34.20 51.49 -43.10
CA PRO A 11 -34.26 50.06 -42.74
C PRO A 11 -33.01 49.57 -41.95
N ALA A 12 -33.06 48.30 -41.54
CA ALA A 12 -32.04 47.56 -40.79
C ALA A 12 -30.58 47.79 -41.22
N GLY A 13 -29.79 48.36 -40.31
CA GLY A 13 -28.32 48.44 -40.39
C GLY A 13 -27.65 47.19 -39.83
N ALA A 14 -26.70 46.69 -40.60
CA ALA A 14 -25.99 45.41 -40.44
C ALA A 14 -25.35 45.19 -39.06
N ARG A 15 -25.48 43.96 -38.54
CA ARG A 15 -24.56 43.41 -37.53
C ARG A 15 -23.15 43.36 -38.15
N PRO A 16 -22.08 43.75 -37.44
CA PRO A 16 -20.74 43.59 -37.96
C PRO A 16 -20.40 42.10 -37.98
N THR A 17 -20.46 41.49 -39.16
CA THR A 17 -19.84 40.18 -39.41
C THR A 17 -18.33 40.39 -39.37
N LEU A 18 -17.69 39.97 -38.27
CA LEU A 18 -16.25 39.77 -38.24
C LEU A 18 -15.90 38.82 -39.40
N PRO A 19 -15.02 39.21 -40.34
CA PRO A 19 -14.71 38.37 -41.47
C PRO A 19 -13.98 37.11 -40.97
N LEU A 20 -14.51 35.94 -41.34
CA LEU A 20 -13.98 34.61 -41.00
C LEU A 20 -12.46 34.46 -41.28
N THR A 21 -11.92 35.25 -42.21
CA THR A 21 -10.50 35.33 -42.53
C THR A 21 -9.64 35.81 -41.35
N CYS A 22 -10.18 36.65 -40.46
CA CYS A 22 -9.46 37.17 -39.29
C CYS A 22 -9.38 36.14 -38.15
N LEU A 23 -10.41 35.28 -38.00
CA LEU A 23 -10.40 34.17 -37.04
C LEU A 23 -9.44 33.06 -37.49
N TYR A 24 -9.41 32.75 -38.80
CA TYR A 24 -8.45 31.81 -39.37
C TYR A 24 -7.00 32.29 -39.21
N HIS A 25 -6.72 33.58 -39.41
CA HIS A 25 -5.37 34.11 -39.18
C HIS A 25 -4.97 34.10 -37.71
N ARG A 26 -5.91 34.37 -36.77
CA ARG A 26 -5.63 34.29 -35.33
C ARG A 26 -5.48 32.85 -34.83
N LEU A 27 -6.26 31.90 -35.34
CA LEU A 27 -6.11 30.48 -35.04
C LEU A 27 -4.85 29.88 -35.69
N ALA A 28 -4.49 30.33 -36.90
CA ALA A 28 -3.22 29.98 -37.54
C ALA A 28 -2.03 30.58 -36.77
N TYR A 29 -2.13 31.82 -36.27
CA TYR A 29 -1.12 32.41 -35.39
C TYR A 29 -1.05 31.70 -34.03
N LEU A 30 -2.18 31.27 -33.46
CA LEU A 30 -2.20 30.48 -32.22
C LEU A 30 -1.60 29.09 -32.44
N ALA A 31 -1.87 28.46 -33.59
CA ALA A 31 -1.29 27.19 -33.98
C ALA A 31 0.21 27.32 -34.30
N LEU A 32 0.64 28.41 -34.95
CA LEU A 32 2.04 28.75 -35.18
C LEU A 32 2.75 29.13 -33.88
N LEU A 33 2.08 29.79 -32.93
CA LEU A 33 2.60 30.04 -31.58
C LEU A 33 2.70 28.74 -30.78
N LEU A 34 1.72 27.84 -30.86
CA LEU A 34 1.75 26.52 -30.23
C LEU A 34 2.81 25.59 -30.87
N LEU A 35 3.02 25.69 -32.19
CA LEU A 35 4.10 24.99 -32.91
C LEU A 35 5.47 25.62 -32.64
N ALA A 36 5.55 26.95 -32.49
CA ALA A 36 6.80 27.66 -32.17
C ALA A 36 7.19 27.52 -30.68
N THR A 37 6.24 27.35 -29.76
CA THR A 37 6.54 26.92 -28.39
C THR A 37 6.88 25.43 -28.28
N GLY A 38 6.60 24.65 -29.33
CA GLY A 38 7.03 23.25 -29.46
C GLY A 38 8.49 23.10 -29.91
N CYS A 39 9.08 24.14 -30.51
CA CYS A 39 10.51 24.24 -30.77
C CYS A 39 11.19 25.01 -29.63
N ALA A 40 11.03 24.53 -28.40
CA ALA A 40 12.02 24.84 -27.37
C ALA A 40 13.36 24.30 -27.87
N LEU A 41 14.42 25.11 -27.78
CA LEU A 41 15.80 24.70 -28.05
C LEU A 41 16.04 23.34 -27.40
N GLU A 42 16.04 22.26 -28.19
CA GLU A 42 16.43 20.95 -27.73
C GLU A 42 17.90 21.08 -27.33
N GLY A 43 18.15 21.13 -26.02
CA GLY A 43 19.45 20.75 -25.49
C GLY A 43 19.81 19.35 -25.99
N PRO A 44 21.08 18.93 -25.88
CA PRO A 44 21.47 17.59 -26.29
C PRO A 44 20.50 16.55 -25.71
N PRO A 45 20.10 15.51 -26.47
CA PRO A 45 19.09 14.54 -26.05
C PRO A 45 19.45 13.99 -24.67
N GLN A 46 18.66 14.35 -23.66
CA GLN A 46 18.85 13.88 -22.30
C GLN A 46 18.04 12.61 -22.09
N THR A 47 18.74 11.51 -21.83
CA THR A 47 18.10 10.27 -21.41
C THR A 47 17.77 10.38 -19.92
N THR A 48 16.49 10.41 -19.57
CA THR A 48 16.07 10.36 -18.17
C THR A 48 15.82 8.93 -17.73
N VAL A 49 16.58 8.47 -16.74
CA VAL A 49 16.42 7.19 -16.03
C VAL A 49 15.55 7.43 -14.80
N VAL A 50 14.49 6.65 -14.62
CA VAL A 50 13.61 6.71 -13.44
C VAL A 50 13.98 5.61 -12.46
N LEU A 51 14.34 6.00 -11.23
CA LEU A 51 14.72 5.07 -10.16
C LEU A 51 13.67 5.11 -9.05
N TRP A 52 13.02 3.98 -8.76
CA TRP A 52 12.15 3.85 -7.59
C TRP A 52 12.87 3.18 -6.44
N HIS A 53 12.72 3.69 -5.22
CA HIS A 53 13.40 3.14 -4.04
C HIS A 53 12.57 3.33 -2.76
N GLN A 54 12.87 2.49 -1.76
CA GLN A 54 12.33 2.61 -0.39
C GLN A 54 13.32 3.19 0.64
N MET A 55 14.47 3.69 0.18
CA MET A 55 15.52 4.25 1.05
C MET A 55 15.01 5.31 2.03
N ARG A 56 15.51 5.22 3.27
CA ARG A 56 15.21 6.15 4.37
C ARG A 56 15.86 7.52 4.15
N PRO A 57 15.45 8.60 4.86
CA PRO A 57 16.01 9.94 4.68
C PRO A 57 17.54 10.02 4.67
N GLY A 58 18.23 9.28 5.54
CA GLY A 58 19.70 9.23 5.59
C GLY A 58 20.31 8.63 4.33
N ASP A 59 19.86 7.44 3.93
CA ASP A 59 20.26 6.78 2.68
C ASP A 59 19.95 7.63 1.43
N ARG A 60 18.78 8.30 1.40
CA ARG A 60 18.39 9.20 0.28
C ARG A 60 19.36 10.35 0.10
N ALA A 61 19.88 10.91 1.20
CA ALA A 61 20.87 11.98 1.13
C ALA A 61 22.19 11.50 0.50
N VAL A 62 22.58 10.25 0.74
CA VAL A 62 23.74 9.62 0.09
C VAL A 62 23.42 9.35 -1.37
N LEU A 63 22.29 8.71 -1.67
CA LEU A 63 21.85 8.40 -3.03
C LEU A 63 21.82 9.66 -3.91
N ALA A 64 21.17 10.74 -3.46
CA ALA A 64 21.07 11.98 -4.22
C ALA A 64 22.44 12.62 -4.50
N GLU A 65 23.39 12.53 -3.56
CA GLU A 65 24.76 12.98 -3.79
C GLU A 65 25.47 12.14 -4.86
N ARG A 66 25.37 10.82 -4.75
CA ARG A 66 25.97 9.89 -5.71
C ARG A 66 25.38 10.05 -7.10
N LEU A 67 24.06 10.23 -7.22
CA LEU A 67 23.38 10.48 -8.49
C LEU A 67 23.86 11.79 -9.14
N ARG A 68 24.04 12.88 -8.38
CA ARG A 68 24.60 14.13 -8.94
C ARG A 68 26.02 13.96 -9.48
N LEU A 69 26.84 13.15 -8.81
CA LEU A 69 28.18 12.82 -9.30
C LEU A 69 28.11 12.01 -10.60
N PHE A 70 27.22 11.02 -10.66
CA PHE A 70 26.99 10.25 -11.88
C PHE A 70 26.54 11.14 -13.05
N GLU A 71 25.57 12.04 -12.83
CA GLU A 71 25.08 12.97 -13.86
C GLU A 71 26.15 13.93 -14.35
N LYS A 72 27.05 14.37 -13.45
CA LYS A 72 28.19 15.22 -13.80
C LYS A 72 29.18 14.49 -14.72
N ASP A 73 29.44 13.21 -14.45
CA ASP A 73 30.38 12.39 -15.22
C ASP A 73 29.75 11.81 -16.50
N ASN A 74 28.41 11.84 -16.62
CA ASN A 74 27.65 11.34 -17.76
C ASN A 74 26.77 12.46 -18.36
N PRO A 75 27.37 13.48 -19.00
CA PRO A 75 26.62 14.57 -19.61
C PRO A 75 25.70 14.04 -20.71
N GLY A 76 24.39 14.02 -20.46
CA GLY A 76 23.38 13.42 -21.34
C GLY A 76 22.48 12.40 -20.66
N VAL A 77 22.78 11.99 -19.43
CA VAL A 77 21.88 11.16 -18.60
C VAL A 77 21.44 11.96 -17.37
N THR A 78 20.15 11.93 -17.07
CA THR A 78 19.57 12.44 -15.82
C THR A 78 18.87 11.32 -15.07
N VAL A 79 18.91 11.32 -13.75
CA VAL A 79 18.28 10.29 -12.91
C VAL A 79 17.19 10.93 -12.05
N ARG A 80 15.94 10.54 -12.30
CA ARG A 80 14.79 10.95 -11.49
C ARG A 80 14.48 9.88 -10.46
N GLU A 81 14.87 10.11 -9.22
CA GLU A 81 14.49 9.25 -8.09
C GLU A 81 13.05 9.49 -7.62
N VAL A 82 12.39 8.42 -7.17
CA VAL A 82 11.04 8.46 -6.57
C VAL A 82 11.00 7.54 -5.36
N TYR A 83 10.72 8.11 -4.20
CA TYR A 83 10.50 7.36 -2.98
C TYR A 83 9.13 6.68 -2.97
N LYS A 84 9.10 5.41 -2.57
CA LYS A 84 7.89 4.64 -2.28
C LYS A 84 8.13 3.80 -1.03
N GLU A 85 7.13 3.68 -0.15
CA GLU A 85 7.18 2.72 0.96
C GLU A 85 7.28 1.27 0.44
N THR A 86 7.83 0.34 1.21
CA THR A 86 8.14 -1.04 0.77
C THR A 86 6.98 -1.73 0.04
N GLU A 87 5.77 -1.73 0.62
CA GLU A 87 4.61 -2.38 -0.01
C GLU A 87 4.08 -1.60 -1.23
N GLU A 88 4.22 -0.28 -1.24
CA GLU A 88 3.83 0.57 -2.38
C GLU A 88 4.82 0.43 -3.54
N LEU A 89 6.11 0.29 -3.24
CA LEU A 89 7.16 0.02 -4.22
C LEU A 89 6.87 -1.29 -4.95
N ARG A 90 6.53 -2.33 -4.18
CA ARG A 90 6.25 -3.66 -4.70
C ARG A 90 4.98 -3.71 -5.55
N SER A 91 3.84 -3.39 -4.95
CA SER A 91 2.55 -3.37 -5.68
C SER A 91 2.57 -2.38 -6.85
N GLY A 92 3.31 -1.28 -6.72
CA GLY A 92 3.50 -0.28 -7.75
C GLY A 92 4.25 -0.82 -8.96
N LEU A 93 5.34 -1.59 -8.76
CA LEU A 93 6.10 -2.17 -9.86
C LEU A 93 5.29 -3.24 -10.59
N GLU A 94 4.63 -4.13 -9.83
CA GLU A 94 3.71 -5.14 -10.37
C GLU A 94 2.65 -4.51 -11.28
N SER A 95 2.04 -3.41 -10.81
CA SER A 95 1.02 -2.66 -11.56
C SER A 95 1.59 -1.95 -12.79
N ALA A 96 2.81 -1.39 -12.69
CA ALA A 96 3.39 -0.62 -13.77
C ALA A 96 3.80 -1.51 -14.94
N VAL A 97 4.42 -2.65 -14.66
CA VAL A 97 4.88 -3.62 -15.66
C VAL A 97 3.72 -4.16 -16.48
N LEU A 98 2.55 -4.39 -15.85
CA LEU A 98 1.31 -4.80 -16.53
C LEU A 98 0.90 -3.87 -17.68
N VAL A 99 1.20 -2.58 -17.59
CA VAL A 99 0.83 -1.57 -18.59
C VAL A 99 2.01 -1.12 -19.45
N GLY A 100 3.14 -1.85 -19.42
CA GLY A 100 4.35 -1.50 -20.16
C GLY A 100 4.96 -0.16 -19.74
N ARG A 101 4.70 0.27 -18.50
CA ARG A 101 5.30 1.46 -17.88
C ARG A 101 6.07 1.03 -16.64
N GLY A 102 6.75 1.96 -15.98
CA GLY A 102 7.46 1.68 -14.74
C GLY A 102 8.74 2.47 -14.61
N PRO A 103 9.44 2.31 -13.48
CA PRO A 103 10.81 2.80 -13.37
C PRO A 103 11.72 2.01 -14.29
N ASP A 104 12.85 2.60 -14.65
CA ASP A 104 13.92 1.86 -15.33
C ASP A 104 14.71 1.01 -14.31
N ILE A 105 14.83 1.50 -13.07
CA ILE A 105 15.55 0.85 -11.96
C ILE A 105 14.65 0.78 -10.73
N VAL A 106 14.63 -0.36 -10.05
CA VAL A 106 13.98 -0.52 -8.73
C VAL A 106 15.01 -0.90 -7.67
N TYR A 107 14.93 -0.28 -6.49
CA TYR A 107 15.76 -0.59 -5.32
C TYR A 107 14.92 -1.14 -4.18
N GLY A 108 15.17 -2.39 -3.78
CA GLY A 108 14.35 -3.08 -2.78
C GLY A 108 15.07 -4.26 -2.10
N PRO A 109 14.39 -4.92 -1.15
CA PRO A 109 14.87 -6.15 -0.52
C PRO A 109 14.75 -7.35 -1.48
N ALA A 110 15.67 -8.31 -1.33
CA ALA A 110 15.84 -9.46 -2.23
C ALA A 110 14.64 -10.44 -2.28
N ASP A 111 13.79 -10.48 -1.26
CA ASP A 111 12.63 -11.37 -1.19
C ASP A 111 11.54 -11.03 -2.22
N THR A 112 11.54 -9.79 -2.73
CA THR A 112 10.61 -9.37 -3.79
C THR A 112 11.02 -9.83 -5.19
N VAL A 113 12.29 -10.22 -5.38
CA VAL A 113 12.84 -10.61 -6.69
C VAL A 113 12.13 -11.82 -7.27
N GLY A 114 11.76 -12.81 -6.44
CA GLY A 114 11.05 -14.00 -6.88
C GLY A 114 9.71 -13.66 -7.55
N VAL A 115 8.93 -12.77 -6.95
CA VAL A 115 7.64 -12.31 -7.50
C VAL A 115 7.85 -11.57 -8.82
N TYR A 116 8.83 -10.67 -8.88
CA TYR A 116 9.12 -9.91 -10.10
C TYR A 116 9.65 -10.80 -11.23
N ALA A 117 10.40 -11.86 -10.90
CA ALA A 117 10.88 -12.83 -11.86
C ALA A 117 9.73 -13.61 -12.50
N GLU A 118 8.75 -14.07 -11.71
CA GLU A 118 7.57 -14.82 -12.18
C GLU A 118 6.70 -14.00 -13.16
N ILE A 119 6.48 -12.71 -12.87
CA ILE A 119 5.76 -11.83 -13.83
C ILE A 119 6.65 -11.37 -15.00
N GLY A 120 7.94 -11.71 -14.95
CA GLY A 120 8.98 -11.30 -15.88
C GLY A 120 9.09 -9.78 -16.00
N ALA A 121 9.15 -9.12 -14.85
CA ALA A 121 9.31 -7.68 -14.69
C ALA A 121 10.77 -7.20 -14.77
N LEU A 122 11.74 -8.12 -14.67
CA LEU A 122 13.16 -7.79 -14.52
C LEU A 122 13.98 -8.21 -15.74
N ARG A 123 15.05 -7.45 -16.00
CA ARG A 123 16.09 -7.75 -16.99
C ARG A 123 17.32 -8.40 -16.34
N ASP A 124 18.08 -9.11 -17.15
CA ASP A 124 19.35 -9.72 -16.76
C ASP A 124 20.46 -8.66 -16.68
N LEU A 125 21.09 -8.53 -15.51
CA LEU A 125 22.12 -7.54 -15.21
C LEU A 125 23.55 -7.96 -15.60
N ARG A 126 23.76 -9.23 -16.00
CA ARG A 126 25.08 -9.74 -16.41
C ARG A 126 25.80 -8.91 -17.49
N PRO A 127 25.13 -8.26 -18.45
CA PRO A 127 25.81 -7.40 -19.43
C PRO A 127 26.51 -6.17 -18.83
N TRP A 128 26.11 -5.71 -17.65
CA TRP A 128 26.64 -4.48 -17.04
C TRP A 128 27.57 -4.71 -15.84
N ILE A 129 27.50 -5.89 -15.22
CA ILE A 129 28.37 -6.28 -14.10
C ILE A 129 29.13 -7.52 -14.54
N ASP A 130 30.40 -7.37 -14.90
CA ASP A 130 31.18 -8.47 -15.46
C ASP A 130 31.57 -9.53 -14.41
N GLU A 131 32.05 -10.70 -14.85
CA GLU A 131 32.40 -11.81 -13.94
C GLU A 131 33.49 -11.43 -12.91
N SER A 132 34.43 -10.58 -13.32
CA SER A 132 35.49 -10.12 -12.42
C SER A 132 34.97 -9.18 -11.34
N GLU A 133 34.01 -8.32 -11.69
CA GLU A 133 33.30 -7.47 -10.74
C GLU A 133 32.43 -8.31 -9.81
N ARG A 134 31.70 -9.31 -10.32
CA ARG A 134 30.84 -10.20 -9.52
C ARG A 134 31.62 -10.98 -8.47
N ALA A 135 32.85 -11.39 -8.77
CA ALA A 135 33.72 -12.12 -7.83
C ALA A 135 34.06 -11.31 -6.57
N ASP A 136 34.00 -9.98 -6.62
CA ASP A 136 34.19 -9.10 -5.46
C ASP A 136 32.91 -8.93 -4.62
N PHE A 137 31.73 -9.38 -5.07
CA PHE A 137 30.52 -9.31 -4.25
C PHE A 137 30.37 -10.54 -3.35
N ASP A 138 29.77 -10.36 -2.17
CA ASP A 138 29.21 -11.49 -1.41
C ASP A 138 28.24 -12.25 -2.33
N PRO A 139 28.43 -13.55 -2.57
CA PRO A 139 27.58 -14.31 -3.47
C PRO A 139 26.09 -14.24 -3.09
N ARG A 140 25.78 -14.05 -1.81
CA ARG A 140 24.40 -13.90 -1.31
C ARG A 140 23.80 -12.52 -1.61
N ALA A 141 24.62 -11.56 -2.02
CA ALA A 141 24.19 -10.24 -2.49
C ALA A 141 23.85 -10.21 -3.99
N LEU A 142 24.12 -11.30 -4.72
CA LEU A 142 23.79 -11.46 -6.14
C LEU A 142 22.61 -12.43 -6.26
N ILE A 143 21.44 -11.94 -6.69
CA ILE A 143 20.23 -12.76 -6.79
C ILE A 143 20.00 -13.16 -8.24
N TYR A 144 19.99 -14.47 -8.48
CA TYR A 144 19.80 -15.05 -9.80
C TYR A 144 18.36 -15.57 -9.94
N GLY A 145 17.80 -15.46 -11.15
CA GLY A 145 16.46 -15.96 -11.46
C GLY A 145 16.38 -17.48 -11.49
N SER A 146 15.18 -18.02 -11.29
CA SER A 146 14.90 -19.47 -11.26
C SER A 146 14.92 -20.12 -12.65
N PHE A 147 14.81 -19.34 -13.73
CA PHE A 147 14.73 -19.80 -15.12
C PHE A 147 15.64 -18.97 -16.04
N ALA A 148 16.21 -19.61 -17.05
CA ALA A 148 16.79 -18.90 -18.19
C ALA A 148 15.68 -18.09 -18.90
N PRO A 149 15.95 -16.87 -19.40
CA PRO A 149 14.93 -16.11 -20.11
C PRO A 149 14.43 -16.92 -21.32
N PRO A 150 13.13 -16.87 -21.68
CA PRO A 150 12.67 -17.37 -22.97
C PRO A 150 13.45 -16.59 -24.04
N GLY A 151 14.28 -17.29 -24.80
CA GLY A 151 15.07 -16.67 -25.85
C GLY A 151 14.17 -15.97 -26.87
N ASP A 152 14.66 -14.87 -27.43
CA ASP A 152 14.03 -14.10 -28.52
C ASP A 152 13.98 -14.88 -29.86
N ALA A 153 13.83 -16.21 -29.83
CA ALA A 153 13.66 -17.01 -31.02
C ALA A 153 12.19 -16.95 -31.48
N PRO A 154 11.90 -16.59 -32.74
CA PRO A 154 10.55 -16.69 -33.27
C PRO A 154 10.06 -18.14 -33.16
N PRO A 155 8.76 -18.38 -32.89
CA PRO A 155 8.23 -19.73 -32.75
C PRO A 155 8.51 -20.52 -34.04
N ASP A 156 9.27 -21.60 -33.92
CA ASP A 156 9.44 -22.56 -35.00
C ASP A 156 8.09 -23.28 -35.19
N GLU A 157 7.37 -22.92 -36.26
CA GLU A 157 6.08 -23.51 -36.64
C GLU A 157 6.15 -25.02 -36.96
N ARG A 158 7.29 -25.68 -36.74
CA ARG A 158 7.48 -27.12 -36.95
C ARG A 158 7.45 -27.97 -35.68
N ALA A 159 7.35 -27.37 -34.49
CA ALA A 159 7.21 -28.14 -33.26
C ALA A 159 5.74 -28.59 -33.06
N GLY A 160 5.49 -29.89 -33.23
CA GLY A 160 4.22 -30.52 -32.87
C GLY A 160 3.90 -30.41 -31.36
N PRO A 161 2.69 -30.77 -30.93
CA PRO A 161 2.26 -30.60 -29.54
C PRO A 161 3.19 -31.34 -28.58
N PRO A 162 3.48 -30.79 -27.39
CA PRO A 162 4.37 -31.41 -26.42
C PRO A 162 3.80 -32.76 -25.97
N ALA A 163 4.63 -33.80 -26.05
CA ALA A 163 4.30 -35.13 -25.58
C ALA A 163 4.18 -35.15 -24.05
N GLU A 164 3.29 -36.02 -23.54
CA GLU A 164 3.17 -36.34 -22.11
C GLU A 164 4.53 -36.81 -21.57
N ASP A 165 5.13 -36.02 -20.67
CA ASP A 165 6.36 -36.39 -19.98
C ASP A 165 6.06 -37.41 -18.88
N ASN A 166 6.47 -38.65 -19.14
CA ASN A 166 6.46 -39.75 -18.21
C ASN A 166 7.77 -39.69 -17.42
N GLY A 167 7.66 -39.28 -16.15
CA GLY A 167 8.81 -38.97 -15.30
C GLY A 167 9.92 -40.02 -15.32
N SER A 168 11.11 -39.59 -15.72
CA SER A 168 12.38 -39.98 -15.12
C SER A 168 13.53 -39.19 -15.75
N GLY A 169 14.20 -38.38 -14.92
CA GLY A 169 15.63 -38.11 -15.06
C GLY A 169 16.05 -37.09 -16.12
N GLU A 170 15.70 -35.82 -15.93
CA GLU A 170 16.53 -34.73 -16.43
C GLU A 170 17.47 -34.21 -15.33
N THR A 171 18.70 -33.99 -15.76
CA THR A 171 19.98 -34.05 -15.04
C THR A 171 20.16 -33.09 -13.86
N LYS A 172 20.51 -33.69 -12.71
CA LYS A 172 21.04 -33.10 -11.46
C LYS A 172 22.31 -32.22 -11.57
N ALA A 173 22.70 -31.75 -12.76
CA ALA A 173 23.92 -30.96 -12.97
C ALA A 173 23.66 -29.52 -13.46
N GLU A 174 22.49 -29.22 -14.03
CA GLU A 174 22.18 -27.87 -14.56
C GLU A 174 21.55 -26.95 -13.50
N ALA A 175 21.03 -27.51 -12.41
CA ALA A 175 20.37 -26.77 -11.33
C ALA A 175 21.31 -25.93 -10.43
N GLN A 176 22.64 -25.99 -10.63
CA GLN A 176 23.61 -25.37 -9.72
C GLN A 176 24.55 -24.34 -10.36
N ASN A 177 24.54 -24.13 -11.69
CA ASN A 177 25.45 -23.16 -12.28
C ASN A 177 24.85 -21.75 -12.20
N ALA A 178 25.46 -20.86 -11.42
CA ALA A 178 25.07 -19.44 -11.37
C ALA A 178 25.28 -18.76 -12.74
N ASP A 179 26.22 -19.27 -13.54
CA ASP A 179 26.57 -18.72 -14.84
C ASP A 179 25.48 -18.80 -15.91
N THR A 180 24.54 -19.74 -15.81
CA THR A 180 23.48 -19.91 -16.82
C THR A 180 22.22 -19.11 -16.52
N ARG A 181 22.04 -18.68 -15.27
CA ARG A 181 20.83 -18.00 -14.80
C ARG A 181 20.97 -16.48 -14.92
N PRO A 182 19.89 -15.74 -15.25
CA PRO A 182 19.95 -14.28 -15.33
C PRO A 182 20.19 -13.68 -13.94
N LEU A 183 21.06 -12.66 -13.86
CA LEU A 183 21.31 -11.91 -12.63
C LEU A 183 20.22 -10.84 -12.50
N LEU A 184 19.32 -10.98 -11.53
CA LEU A 184 18.12 -10.15 -11.42
C LEU A 184 18.25 -9.02 -10.38
N LEU A 185 19.14 -9.16 -9.41
CA LEU A 185 19.43 -8.11 -8.43
C LEU A 185 20.91 -8.11 -8.05
N VAL A 186 21.48 -6.91 -7.95
CA VAL A 186 22.82 -6.69 -7.40
C VAL A 186 22.70 -5.83 -6.15
N GLY A 187 23.05 -6.43 -5.01
CA GLY A 187 23.07 -5.76 -3.72
C GLY A 187 24.14 -4.68 -3.67
N ASP A 188 23.80 -3.48 -3.20
CA ASP A 188 24.79 -2.47 -2.81
C ASP A 188 25.29 -2.68 -1.37
N ARG A 189 24.51 -3.44 -0.61
CA ARG A 189 24.77 -3.83 0.77
C ARG A 189 24.28 -5.25 1.02
N PHE A 190 24.91 -5.90 1.98
CA PHE A 190 24.48 -7.21 2.44
C PHE A 190 24.39 -7.19 3.96
N GLY A 191 23.16 -7.33 4.45
CA GLY A 191 22.83 -7.06 5.84
C GLY A 191 21.34 -7.26 6.01
N ASN A 192 20.60 -6.16 6.22
CA ASN A 192 19.15 -6.22 6.51
C ASN A 192 18.86 -7.11 7.73
N HIS A 193 19.77 -7.14 8.70
CA HIS A 193 19.68 -7.97 9.87
C HIS A 193 19.33 -7.16 11.10
N LEU A 194 18.62 -7.79 12.02
CA LEU A 194 18.30 -7.24 13.32
C LEU A 194 19.50 -7.43 14.26
N ALA A 195 19.72 -6.42 15.11
CA ALA A 195 20.66 -6.47 16.22
C ALA A 195 20.02 -5.85 17.46
N LEU A 196 20.72 -5.94 18.60
CA LEU A 196 20.34 -5.22 19.80
C LEU A 196 20.94 -3.81 19.75
N VAL A 197 20.08 -2.81 19.79
CA VAL A 197 20.45 -1.41 20.00
C VAL A 197 20.15 -1.06 21.45
N TYR A 198 21.04 -0.36 22.14
CA TYR A 198 20.88 -0.05 23.57
C TYR A 198 21.46 1.32 23.93
N ASP A 199 20.93 1.95 24.97
CA ASP A 199 21.46 3.19 25.53
C ASP A 199 22.53 2.87 26.58
N ARG A 200 23.80 3.23 26.29
CA ARG A 200 24.96 2.94 27.17
C ARG A 200 24.85 3.58 28.55
N ARG A 201 24.09 4.67 28.67
CA ARG A 201 23.86 5.34 29.95
C ARG A 201 23.06 4.46 30.92
N LEU A 202 22.22 3.59 30.37
CA LEU A 202 21.35 2.67 31.11
C LEU A 202 21.89 1.23 31.10
N ILE A 203 22.53 0.83 30.00
CA ILE A 203 23.06 -0.51 29.76
C ILE A 203 24.57 -0.40 29.45
N PRO A 204 25.45 -0.40 30.47
CA PRO A 204 26.89 -0.27 30.25
C PRO A 204 27.51 -1.48 29.52
N THR A 205 26.88 -2.65 29.64
CA THR A 205 27.31 -3.89 28.98
C THR A 205 26.08 -4.60 28.42
N PRO A 206 26.06 -4.91 27.11
CA PRO A 206 24.91 -5.55 26.50
C PRO A 206 24.74 -7.00 27.00
N PRO A 207 23.49 -7.51 27.09
CA PRO A 207 23.22 -8.88 27.50
C PRO A 207 23.80 -9.88 26.51
N ARG A 208 24.36 -10.97 27.02
CA ARG A 208 24.86 -12.09 26.22
C ARG A 208 23.87 -13.24 26.13
N THR A 209 22.94 -13.32 27.09
CA THR A 209 21.91 -14.36 27.16
C THR A 209 20.51 -13.76 27.31
N THR A 210 19.47 -14.53 26.97
CA THR A 210 18.08 -14.08 27.17
C THR A 210 17.72 -13.85 28.64
N ASP A 211 18.34 -14.55 29.58
CA ASP A 211 18.15 -14.30 31.02
C ASP A 211 18.75 -12.95 31.44
N GLU A 212 19.94 -12.61 30.94
CA GLU A 212 20.54 -11.29 31.14
C GLU A 212 19.71 -10.20 30.47
N LEU A 213 19.20 -10.44 29.25
CA LEU A 213 18.31 -9.52 28.54
C LEU A 213 17.07 -9.22 29.39
N LEU A 214 16.42 -10.26 29.93
CA LEU A 214 15.24 -10.12 30.76
C LEU A 214 15.56 -9.41 32.08
N ALA A 215 16.66 -9.74 32.73
CA ALA A 215 17.08 -9.10 33.98
C ALA A 215 17.33 -7.59 33.78
N LEU A 216 18.08 -7.23 32.73
CA LEU A 216 18.34 -5.84 32.37
C LEU A 216 17.07 -5.11 31.93
N ALA A 217 16.19 -5.77 31.20
CA ALA A 217 14.91 -5.19 30.81
C ALA A 217 14.06 -4.89 32.07
N LYS A 218 13.93 -5.83 33.00
CA LYS A 218 13.23 -5.61 34.28
C LYS A 218 13.84 -4.48 35.10
N GLN A 219 15.17 -4.40 35.16
CA GLN A 219 15.87 -3.33 35.89
C GLN A 219 15.61 -1.95 35.30
N ASN A 220 15.39 -1.87 33.99
CA ASN A 220 15.25 -0.60 33.27
C ASN A 220 13.81 -0.22 32.91
N THR A 221 12.85 -1.13 33.11
CA THR A 221 11.44 -0.80 33.14
C THR A 221 11.12 -0.04 34.42
N VAL A 222 10.71 1.22 34.28
CA VAL A 222 10.39 2.11 35.39
C VAL A 222 8.95 2.57 35.25
N ASP A 223 8.15 2.24 36.25
CA ASP A 223 6.79 2.74 36.48
C ASP A 223 6.83 3.48 37.83
N GLU A 224 7.11 4.79 37.79
CA GLU A 224 7.30 5.61 38.99
C GLU A 224 6.00 5.81 39.77
N ASN A 225 4.88 5.83 39.06
CA ASN A 225 3.57 6.15 39.63
C ASN A 225 2.74 4.89 39.99
N GLY A 226 3.17 3.71 39.54
CA GLY A 226 2.57 2.42 39.85
C GLY A 226 1.22 2.18 39.17
N ASP A 227 0.93 2.87 38.06
CA ASP A 227 -0.34 2.76 37.33
C ASP A 227 -0.34 1.60 36.30
N GLY A 228 0.75 0.85 36.21
CA GLY A 228 0.92 -0.26 35.28
C GLY A 228 1.32 0.20 33.87
N ARG A 229 1.73 1.47 33.69
CA ARG A 229 2.24 2.04 32.43
C ARG A 229 3.61 2.67 32.63
N PRO A 230 4.68 1.88 32.45
CA PRO A 230 6.04 2.36 32.59
C PRO A 230 6.33 3.65 31.81
N GLU A 231 6.87 4.68 32.47
CA GLU A 231 7.41 5.86 31.79
C GLU A 231 8.63 5.51 30.93
N ARG A 232 9.33 4.43 31.30
CA ARG A 232 10.43 3.85 30.54
C ARG A 232 10.29 2.34 30.49
N TYR A 233 10.42 1.76 29.31
CA TYR A 233 10.47 0.31 29.09
C TYR A 233 11.91 -0.21 29.04
N GLY A 234 12.12 -1.44 29.52
CA GLY A 234 13.39 -2.11 29.42
C GLY A 234 13.76 -2.53 27.99
N LEU A 235 12.77 -2.93 27.20
CA LEU A 235 12.95 -3.46 25.85
C LEU A 235 11.78 -3.02 24.95
N VAL A 236 12.05 -2.81 23.66
CA VAL A 236 11.00 -2.58 22.66
C VAL A 236 11.43 -3.09 21.30
N TRP A 237 10.47 -3.46 20.45
CA TRP A 237 10.67 -3.66 19.02
C TRP A 237 9.32 -3.64 18.29
N ASN A 238 9.36 -3.70 16.95
CA ASN A 238 8.16 -3.84 16.13
C ASN A 238 7.61 -5.29 16.20
N TYR A 239 6.87 -5.62 17.24
CA TYR A 239 6.31 -6.97 17.40
C TYR A 239 5.01 -7.20 16.61
N THR A 240 4.55 -6.22 15.81
CA THR A 240 3.43 -6.48 14.88
C THR A 240 3.91 -7.20 13.61
N GLU A 241 5.21 -7.14 13.30
CA GLU A 241 5.79 -7.74 12.09
C GLU A 241 6.52 -9.06 12.36
N PRO A 242 6.18 -10.15 11.63
CA PRO A 242 6.85 -11.44 11.76
C PRO A 242 8.36 -11.43 11.55
N PHE A 243 8.89 -10.49 10.75
CA PHE A 243 10.34 -10.38 10.53
C PHE A 243 11.12 -10.23 11.85
N PHE A 244 10.55 -9.54 12.83
CA PHE A 244 11.19 -9.26 14.11
C PHE A 244 11.15 -10.42 15.11
N VAL A 245 10.29 -11.42 14.90
CA VAL A 245 10.23 -12.60 15.78
C VAL A 245 11.20 -13.71 15.36
N VAL A 246 11.69 -13.69 14.12
CA VAL A 246 12.58 -14.71 13.56
C VAL A 246 13.83 -14.99 14.41
N PRO A 247 14.54 -13.99 14.97
CA PRO A 247 15.72 -14.27 15.80
C PRO A 247 15.38 -15.10 17.06
N PHE A 248 14.18 -14.95 17.60
CA PHE A 248 13.72 -15.77 18.71
C PHE A 248 13.43 -17.20 18.25
N LEU A 249 12.78 -17.37 17.10
CA LEU A 249 12.53 -18.70 16.53
C LEU A 249 13.84 -19.48 16.33
N THR A 250 14.84 -18.85 15.70
CA THR A 250 16.14 -19.49 15.46
C THR A 250 16.90 -19.78 16.75
N GLY A 251 16.80 -18.91 17.75
CA GLY A 251 17.36 -19.11 19.08
C GLY A 251 16.75 -20.31 19.82
N TYR A 252 15.52 -20.72 19.52
CA TYR A 252 14.95 -21.96 20.04
C TYR A 252 15.16 -23.17 19.12
N GLY A 253 15.76 -22.98 17.95
CA GLY A 253 15.99 -24.03 16.96
C GLY A 253 14.89 -24.18 15.90
N ALA A 254 13.89 -23.28 15.90
CA ALA A 254 12.84 -23.24 14.88
C ALA A 254 13.27 -22.44 13.63
N TRP A 255 12.68 -22.78 12.49
CA TRP A 255 12.85 -22.05 11.24
C TRP A 255 11.54 -22.02 10.44
N VAL A 256 11.44 -21.10 9.47
CA VAL A 256 10.22 -20.88 8.70
C VAL A 256 9.93 -21.98 7.66
N PHE A 257 10.96 -22.70 7.21
CA PHE A 257 10.86 -23.80 6.25
C PHE A 257 11.69 -25.01 6.66
N ASP A 258 11.31 -26.19 6.17
CA ASP A 258 12.17 -27.37 6.18
C ASP A 258 13.39 -27.13 5.28
N GLU A 259 14.56 -26.98 5.88
CA GLU A 259 15.80 -26.62 5.18
C GLU A 259 16.23 -27.70 4.17
N GLN A 260 16.04 -28.97 4.47
CA GLN A 260 16.44 -30.08 3.60
C GLN A 260 15.56 -30.19 2.36
N ARG A 261 14.27 -29.86 2.49
CA ARG A 261 13.33 -29.77 1.37
C ARG A 261 13.52 -28.48 0.59
N ALA A 262 13.70 -27.35 1.27
CA ALA A 262 13.96 -26.07 0.61
C ALA A 262 15.22 -26.10 -0.25
N ALA A 263 16.29 -26.80 0.19
CA ALA A 263 17.50 -27.01 -0.60
C ALA A 263 17.25 -27.80 -1.91
N ARG A 264 16.12 -28.51 -2.02
CA ARG A 264 15.66 -29.24 -3.21
C ARG A 264 14.57 -28.48 -3.99
N GLY A 265 14.28 -27.23 -3.62
CA GLY A 265 13.21 -26.41 -4.22
C GLY A 265 11.82 -26.66 -3.65
N GLU A 266 11.68 -27.48 -2.61
CA GLU A 266 10.41 -27.75 -1.94
C GLU A 266 10.27 -26.91 -0.66
N PHE A 267 9.56 -25.77 -0.76
CA PHE A 267 9.35 -24.86 0.37
C PHE A 267 8.18 -25.30 1.25
N VAL A 268 8.44 -26.22 2.18
CA VAL A 268 7.45 -26.72 3.16
C VAL A 268 7.56 -25.91 4.46
N PRO A 269 6.50 -25.19 4.90
CA PRO A 269 6.56 -24.38 6.11
C PRO A 269 6.72 -25.25 7.36
N THR A 270 7.41 -24.75 8.37
CA THR A 270 7.67 -25.44 9.66
C THR A 270 7.37 -24.53 10.86
N LEU A 271 6.19 -23.92 10.83
CA LEU A 271 5.75 -22.90 11.81
C LEU A 271 5.15 -23.49 13.08
N ASP A 272 4.77 -24.77 13.07
CA ASP A 272 4.22 -25.48 14.24
C ASP A 272 5.15 -26.59 14.72
N THR A 273 6.21 -26.20 15.43
CA THR A 273 7.13 -27.11 16.12
C THR A 273 7.16 -26.81 17.62
N PRO A 274 7.58 -27.76 18.49
CA PRO A 274 7.78 -27.50 19.91
C PRO A 274 8.67 -26.28 20.16
N GLU A 275 9.75 -26.14 19.40
CA GLU A 275 10.71 -25.04 19.47
C GLU A 275 10.05 -23.70 19.13
N ALA A 276 9.22 -23.66 18.09
CA ALA A 276 8.49 -22.45 17.72
C ALA A 276 7.51 -22.02 18.82
N ARG A 277 6.81 -22.98 19.43
CA ARG A 277 5.87 -22.72 20.53
C ARG A 277 6.59 -22.14 21.76
N GLU A 278 7.76 -22.67 22.09
CA GLU A 278 8.59 -22.16 23.19
C GLU A 278 9.11 -20.73 22.91
N ALA A 279 9.57 -20.47 21.69
CA ALA A 279 10.00 -19.12 21.29
C ALA A 279 8.86 -18.09 21.42
N TYR A 280 7.66 -18.43 20.95
CA TYR A 280 6.50 -17.55 21.09
C TYR A 280 6.04 -17.40 22.54
N ALA A 281 6.14 -18.45 23.35
CA ALA A 281 5.85 -18.38 24.78
C ALA A 281 6.80 -17.41 25.50
N PHE A 282 8.10 -17.50 25.20
CA PHE A 282 9.09 -16.56 25.73
C PHE A 282 8.78 -15.12 25.30
N VAL A 283 8.55 -14.89 24.01
CA VAL A 283 8.23 -13.55 23.49
C VAL A 283 6.95 -12.99 24.13
N ALA A 284 5.91 -13.80 24.30
CA ALA A 284 4.68 -13.38 24.96
C ALA A 284 4.89 -13.05 26.45
N SER A 285 5.73 -13.82 27.15
CA SER A 285 6.03 -13.61 28.59
C SER A 285 6.68 -12.25 28.86
N LEU A 286 7.52 -11.75 27.96
CA LEU A 286 8.19 -10.45 28.09
C LEU A 286 7.17 -9.31 28.28
N ARG A 287 6.05 -9.38 27.55
CA ARG A 287 4.95 -8.41 27.68
C ARG A 287 3.98 -8.81 28.80
N ASN A 288 3.42 -10.00 28.71
CA ASN A 288 2.22 -10.38 29.47
C ASN A 288 2.50 -10.84 30.91
N GLU A 289 3.73 -11.28 31.21
CA GLU A 289 4.13 -11.72 32.56
C GLU A 289 5.14 -10.78 33.19
N HIS A 290 6.04 -10.19 32.40
CA HIS A 290 7.15 -9.39 32.90
C HIS A 290 6.95 -7.88 32.75
N GLY A 291 5.99 -7.44 31.92
CA GLY A 291 5.70 -6.01 31.73
C GLY A 291 6.88 -5.20 31.19
N VAL A 292 7.85 -5.83 30.52
CA VAL A 292 9.06 -5.15 30.02
C VAL A 292 8.91 -4.58 28.61
N LEU A 293 7.74 -4.80 27.99
CA LEU A 293 7.35 -4.32 26.67
C LEU A 293 6.06 -3.50 26.74
N PRO A 294 5.90 -2.48 25.88
CA PRO A 294 4.66 -1.72 25.79
C PRO A 294 3.50 -2.56 25.27
N LEU A 295 2.27 -2.11 25.54
CA LEU A 295 1.03 -2.80 25.13
C LEU A 295 0.77 -2.76 23.62
N SER A 296 1.27 -1.72 22.95
CA SER A 296 1.34 -1.61 21.49
C SER A 296 2.70 -1.07 21.06
N ALA A 297 3.37 -1.72 20.12
CA ALA A 297 4.55 -1.17 19.45
C ALA A 297 4.61 -1.64 17.99
N ASP A 298 4.22 -0.74 17.10
CA ASP A 298 4.64 -0.81 15.69
C ASP A 298 6.04 -0.20 15.53
N TYR A 299 6.56 -0.23 14.30
CA TYR A 299 7.90 0.26 14.00
C TYR A 299 8.16 1.71 14.45
N ASN A 300 7.23 2.61 14.17
CA ASN A 300 7.40 4.03 14.50
C ASN A 300 7.36 4.25 16.02
N THR A 301 6.47 3.54 16.70
CA THR A 301 6.34 3.61 18.16
C THR A 301 7.60 3.09 18.84
N ALA A 302 8.11 1.93 18.42
CA ALA A 302 9.35 1.35 18.95
C ALA A 302 10.56 2.28 18.73
N SER A 303 10.69 2.82 17.51
CA SER A 303 11.75 3.75 17.14
C SER A 303 11.70 5.04 17.97
N GLU A 304 10.50 5.58 18.21
CA GLU A 304 10.32 6.82 18.96
C GLU A 304 10.56 6.62 20.46
N LEU A 305 10.09 5.52 21.05
CA LEU A 305 10.34 5.21 22.46
C LEU A 305 11.84 5.11 22.74
N PHE A 306 12.59 4.45 21.86
CA PHE A 306 14.03 4.34 22.02
C PHE A 306 14.72 5.70 21.88
N ARG A 307 14.47 6.44 20.78
CA ARG A 307 15.12 7.73 20.51
C ARG A 307 14.81 8.79 21.57
N SER A 308 13.63 8.76 22.17
CA SER A 308 13.25 9.68 23.26
C SER A 308 13.74 9.24 24.65
N GLY A 309 14.54 8.18 24.76
CA GLY A 309 15.06 7.65 26.03
C GLY A 309 14.03 6.91 26.89
N LYS A 310 12.85 6.61 26.33
CA LYS A 310 11.76 5.86 26.97
C LYS A 310 11.86 4.35 26.76
N ALA A 311 12.88 3.86 26.07
CA ALA A 311 13.25 2.46 26.06
C ALA A 311 14.77 2.30 26.24
N ALA A 312 15.20 1.39 27.12
CA ALA A 312 16.63 1.17 27.36
C ALA A 312 17.30 0.32 26.27
N MET A 313 16.54 -0.60 25.68
CA MET A 313 16.98 -1.49 24.60
C MET A 313 15.93 -1.56 23.49
N LEU A 314 16.38 -1.74 22.26
CA LEU A 314 15.60 -1.84 21.04
C LEU A 314 16.14 -2.99 20.18
N ILE A 315 15.27 -3.84 19.65
CA ILE A 315 15.64 -4.76 18.55
C ILE A 315 15.24 -4.11 17.22
N ASP A 316 16.22 -3.72 16.43
CA ASP A 316 16.01 -3.04 15.14
C ASP A 316 17.14 -3.36 14.16
N GLY A 317 16.92 -3.06 12.88
CA GLY A 317 17.83 -3.41 11.80
C GLY A 317 18.84 -2.33 11.44
N ASP A 318 19.88 -2.75 10.73
CA ASP A 318 20.99 -1.92 10.24
C ASP A 318 20.59 -0.65 9.48
N TRP A 319 19.41 -0.65 8.86
CA TRP A 319 18.82 0.52 8.18
C TRP A 319 18.42 1.68 9.11
N SER A 320 18.40 1.47 10.42
CA SER A 320 17.89 2.43 11.41
C SER A 320 19.00 3.03 12.29
N TRP A 321 20.11 2.32 12.46
CA TRP A 321 21.07 2.60 13.53
C TRP A 321 21.69 3.99 13.42
N ALA A 322 22.03 4.45 12.21
CA ALA A 322 22.57 5.80 12.02
C ALA A 322 21.64 6.90 12.56
N GLY A 323 20.31 6.72 12.43
CA GLY A 323 19.33 7.65 12.97
C GLY A 323 19.24 7.59 14.50
N HIS A 324 19.33 6.39 15.09
CA HIS A 324 19.32 6.19 16.53
C HIS A 324 20.59 6.72 17.21
N LEU A 325 21.74 6.53 16.56
CA LEU A 325 23.06 7.00 17.02
C LEU A 325 23.22 8.52 16.96
N ALA A 326 22.39 9.20 16.17
CA ALA A 326 22.38 10.65 16.05
C ALA A 326 21.35 11.33 16.98
N ALA A 327 20.63 10.56 17.80
CA ALA A 327 19.68 11.13 18.76
C ALA A 327 20.41 11.73 19.96
N ASP A 328 20.06 12.95 20.35
CA ASP A 328 20.72 13.70 21.43
C ASP A 328 20.34 13.17 22.82
N GLU A 329 19.16 12.55 22.90
CA GLU A 329 18.53 12.11 24.14
C GLU A 329 19.06 10.77 24.64
N ILE A 330 19.90 10.04 23.89
CA ILE A 330 20.46 8.71 24.23
C ILE A 330 21.94 8.56 23.85
N GLU A 331 22.68 7.66 24.52
CA GLU A 331 24.02 7.24 24.05
C GLU A 331 23.90 5.86 23.40
N ALA A 332 23.36 5.81 22.19
CA ALA A 332 23.07 4.56 21.52
C ALA A 332 24.34 3.76 21.15
N ALA A 333 24.21 2.43 21.23
CA ALA A 333 25.22 1.48 20.79
C ALA A 333 24.55 0.22 20.24
N VAL A 334 25.31 -0.56 19.48
CA VAL A 334 24.84 -1.79 18.84
C VAL A 334 25.63 -2.99 19.36
N ALA A 335 24.95 -4.11 19.57
CA ALA A 335 25.53 -5.39 19.92
C ALA A 335 24.79 -6.52 19.20
N PRO A 336 25.45 -7.68 18.97
CA PRO A 336 24.74 -8.87 18.55
C PRO A 336 23.61 -9.23 19.52
N LEU A 337 22.55 -9.82 18.99
CA LEU A 337 21.47 -10.41 19.76
C LEU A 337 22.01 -11.54 20.65
N PRO A 338 21.44 -11.70 21.86
CA PRO A 338 21.92 -12.67 22.82
C PRO A 338 21.67 -14.11 22.36
N ASP A 339 22.35 -15.05 23.00
CA ASP A 339 22.06 -16.48 22.87
C ASP A 339 20.87 -16.84 23.79
N VAL A 340 20.03 -17.77 23.37
CA VAL A 340 18.89 -18.24 24.20
C VAL A 340 19.42 -19.12 25.32
N SER A 341 19.17 -18.74 26.58
CA SER A 341 19.74 -19.43 27.74
C SER A 341 19.39 -20.92 27.82
N SER A 342 18.16 -21.29 27.44
CA SER A 342 17.67 -22.67 27.56
C SER A 342 18.25 -23.62 26.51
N THR A 343 18.62 -23.11 25.34
CA THR A 343 19.10 -23.91 24.19
C THR A 343 20.59 -23.73 23.92
N GLY A 344 21.17 -22.60 24.36
CA GLY A 344 22.53 -22.17 24.01
C GLY A 344 22.68 -21.75 22.54
N LEU A 345 21.59 -21.67 21.78
CA LEU A 345 21.65 -21.28 20.36
C LEU A 345 21.59 -19.76 20.21
N PRO A 346 22.31 -19.18 19.24
CA PRO A 346 22.27 -17.75 18.99
C PRO A 346 20.91 -17.32 18.44
N MET A 347 20.43 -16.13 18.83
CA MET A 347 19.32 -15.48 18.14
C MET A 347 19.78 -14.99 16.75
N SER A 348 19.60 -15.87 15.75
CA SER A 348 20.03 -15.63 14.37
C SER A 348 18.96 -14.89 13.56
N PRO A 349 19.16 -13.62 13.18
CA PRO A 349 18.24 -12.89 12.33
C PRO A 349 18.31 -13.37 10.89
N MET A 350 17.31 -13.00 10.09
CA MET A 350 17.44 -13.06 8.64
C MET A 350 18.44 -12.04 8.13
N VAL A 351 19.28 -12.44 7.17
CA VAL A 351 20.17 -11.56 6.40
C VAL A 351 19.75 -11.58 4.95
N ALA A 352 19.69 -10.41 4.33
CA ALA A 352 19.29 -10.26 2.94
C ALA A 352 20.06 -9.14 2.26
N ALA A 353 20.18 -9.25 0.94
CA ALA A 353 20.62 -8.15 0.11
C ALA A 353 19.52 -7.08 0.02
N LYS A 354 19.93 -5.82 0.00
CA LYS A 354 19.13 -4.74 -0.60
C LYS A 354 19.92 -4.25 -1.80
N GLY A 355 19.24 -4.05 -2.92
CA GLY A 355 19.94 -3.83 -4.17
C GLY A 355 19.06 -3.36 -5.30
N TYR A 356 19.70 -3.23 -6.45
CA TYR A 356 19.11 -2.70 -7.65
C TYR A 356 18.74 -3.84 -8.61
N SER A 357 17.54 -3.73 -9.18
CA SER A 357 17.08 -4.53 -10.31
C SER A 357 16.72 -3.61 -11.47
N MET A 358 16.97 -4.05 -12.70
CA MET A 358 16.54 -3.33 -13.90
C MET A 358 15.17 -3.83 -14.34
N SER A 359 14.23 -2.92 -14.59
CA SER A 359 12.91 -3.28 -15.09
C SER A 359 12.92 -3.51 -16.60
N VAL A 360 12.03 -4.37 -17.09
CA VAL A 360 11.74 -4.51 -18.52
C VAL A 360 11.27 -3.22 -19.20
N ALA A 361 10.78 -2.24 -18.41
CA ALA A 361 10.38 -0.91 -18.89
C ALA A 361 11.56 -0.04 -19.35
N ALA A 362 12.79 -0.37 -18.93
CA ALA A 362 14.01 0.21 -19.47
C ALA A 362 14.26 -0.37 -20.88
N THR A 363 14.29 0.48 -21.90
CA THR A 363 14.42 0.07 -23.30
C THR A 363 15.29 1.06 -24.07
N GLY A 364 16.10 0.58 -25.03
CA GLY A 364 16.92 1.44 -25.88
C GLY A 364 17.94 2.24 -25.06
N ASP A 365 18.08 3.54 -25.32
CA ASP A 365 19.04 4.40 -24.60
C ASP A 365 18.83 4.40 -23.08
N ARG A 366 17.59 4.20 -22.60
CA ARG A 366 17.28 4.12 -21.16
C ARG A 366 17.80 2.84 -20.53
N GLU A 367 17.81 1.72 -21.25
CA GLU A 367 18.35 0.45 -20.76
C GLU A 367 19.86 0.55 -20.54
N GLU A 368 20.55 1.07 -21.54
CA GLU A 368 22.00 1.29 -21.48
C GLU A 368 22.38 2.31 -20.40
N ALA A 369 21.64 3.42 -20.29
CA ALA A 369 21.83 4.39 -19.21
C ALA A 369 21.54 3.80 -17.82
N ALA A 370 20.47 3.01 -17.68
CA ALA A 370 20.09 2.36 -16.42
C ALA A 370 21.16 1.37 -15.96
N GLY A 371 21.72 0.58 -16.88
CA GLY A 371 22.81 -0.35 -16.59
C GLY A 371 24.05 0.37 -16.06
N ARG A 372 24.44 1.51 -16.67
CA ARG A 372 25.53 2.37 -16.16
C ARG A 372 25.23 2.94 -14.78
N VAL A 373 23.98 3.38 -14.53
CA VAL A 373 23.56 3.87 -13.20
C VAL A 373 23.68 2.76 -12.16
N ILE A 374 23.18 1.55 -12.44
CA ILE A 374 23.26 0.40 -11.52
C ILE A 374 24.73 0.09 -11.21
N ARG A 375 25.57 -0.07 -12.24
CA ARG A 375 27.00 -0.32 -12.06
C ARG A 375 27.66 0.73 -11.17
N PHE A 376 27.41 2.01 -11.43
CA PHE A 376 27.92 3.12 -10.62
C PHE A 376 27.43 3.09 -9.17
N LEU A 377 26.15 2.82 -8.94
CA LEU A 377 25.57 2.77 -7.59
C LEU A 377 26.03 1.53 -6.80
N THR A 378 26.49 0.49 -7.49
CA THR A 378 27.10 -0.71 -6.87
C THR A 378 28.63 -0.67 -6.83
N SER A 379 29.25 0.43 -7.26
CA SER A 379 30.71 0.59 -7.24
C SER A 379 31.30 0.70 -5.83
N GLU A 380 32.58 0.38 -5.69
CA GLU A 380 33.33 0.54 -4.43
C GLU A 380 33.17 1.93 -3.82
N ALA A 381 33.31 2.99 -4.63
CA ALA A 381 33.21 4.37 -4.18
C ALA A 381 31.81 4.70 -3.62
N THR A 382 30.75 4.18 -4.23
CA THR A 382 29.39 4.39 -3.74
C THR A 382 29.12 3.58 -2.48
N GLN A 383 29.51 2.30 -2.45
CA GLN A 383 29.32 1.46 -1.25
C GLN A 383 30.13 1.99 -0.05
N ARG A 384 31.34 2.52 -0.29
CA ARG A 384 32.14 3.20 0.73
C ARG A 384 31.44 4.43 1.29
N ALA A 385 30.79 5.24 0.45
CA ALA A 385 30.03 6.41 0.91
C ALA A 385 28.86 6.00 1.82
N PHE A 386 28.15 4.92 1.50
CA PHE A 386 27.11 4.36 2.37
C PHE A 386 27.67 3.79 3.67
N LEU A 387 28.79 3.06 3.62
CA LEU A 387 29.48 2.56 4.81
C LEU A 387 29.88 3.71 5.75
N GLU A 388 30.51 4.75 5.24
CA GLU A 388 31.01 5.87 6.05
C GLU A 388 29.87 6.68 6.67
N ARG A 389 28.81 6.97 5.91
CA ARG A 389 27.71 7.85 6.33
C ARG A 389 26.57 7.14 7.04
N GLN A 390 26.29 5.87 6.71
CA GLN A 390 25.13 5.12 7.22
C GLN A 390 25.53 3.86 7.99
N LYS A 391 26.82 3.50 8.03
CA LYS A 391 27.33 2.35 8.80
C LYS A 391 26.69 1.02 8.40
N VAL A 392 26.24 0.90 7.16
CA VAL A 392 25.71 -0.33 6.56
C VAL A 392 26.83 -1.15 5.93
N LEU A 393 26.72 -2.48 6.00
CA LEU A 393 27.77 -3.36 5.48
C LEU A 393 27.73 -3.45 3.95
N PRO A 394 28.84 -3.12 3.25
CA PRO A 394 28.98 -3.26 1.81
C PRO A 394 28.75 -4.69 1.35
N SER A 395 28.18 -4.85 0.16
CA SER A 395 28.12 -6.16 -0.51
C SER A 395 29.48 -6.55 -1.09
N ARG A 396 30.32 -5.58 -1.48
CA ARG A 396 31.69 -5.81 -1.95
C ARG A 396 32.61 -6.26 -0.82
N LEU A 397 33.32 -7.35 -1.04
CA LEU A 397 34.18 -8.04 -0.10
C LEU A 397 35.40 -7.20 0.23
N THR A 398 36.04 -6.58 -0.78
CA THR A 398 37.15 -5.64 -0.59
C THR A 398 36.83 -4.54 0.42
N ILE A 399 35.71 -3.83 0.25
CA ILE A 399 35.28 -2.75 1.14
C ILE A 399 34.84 -3.29 2.51
N ARG A 400 34.23 -4.48 2.55
CA ARG A 400 33.85 -5.13 3.81
C ARG A 400 35.07 -5.52 4.65
N GLU A 401 36.14 -6.04 4.02
CA GLU A 401 37.40 -6.34 4.70
C GLU A 401 38.10 -5.08 5.22
N GLU A 402 37.99 -3.97 4.50
CA GLU A 402 38.42 -2.66 5.02
C GLU A 402 37.57 -2.22 6.23
N ALA A 403 36.25 -2.34 6.14
CA ALA A 403 35.33 -2.03 7.23
C ALA A 403 35.64 -2.86 8.50
N ALA A 404 35.94 -4.14 8.33
CA ALA A 404 36.32 -5.03 9.43
C ALA A 404 37.63 -4.62 10.13
N ARG A 405 38.51 -3.91 9.43
CA ARG A 405 39.76 -3.36 10.01
C ARG A 405 39.55 -2.01 10.70
N GLN A 406 38.42 -1.35 10.49
CA GLN A 406 38.09 -0.12 11.22
C GLN A 406 37.76 -0.48 12.66
N SER A 407 38.33 0.27 13.62
CA SER A 407 37.97 0.16 15.04
C SER A 407 36.63 0.84 15.34
N ASP A 408 35.61 0.60 14.51
CA ASP A 408 34.25 1.10 14.69
C ASP A 408 33.39 0.03 15.39
N PRO A 409 32.91 0.29 16.63
CA PRO A 409 32.15 -0.70 17.39
C PRO A 409 30.84 -1.15 16.72
N ILE A 410 30.21 -0.29 15.91
CA ILE A 410 28.93 -0.60 15.25
C ILE A 410 29.18 -1.56 14.10
N LEU A 411 30.20 -1.29 13.28
CA LEU A 411 30.58 -2.17 12.18
C LEU A 411 31.04 -3.53 12.71
N ALA A 412 31.80 -3.55 13.80
CA ALA A 412 32.20 -4.78 14.47
C ALA A 412 30.99 -5.59 14.98
N ALA A 413 30.01 -4.94 15.62
CA ALA A 413 28.78 -5.58 16.06
C ALA A 413 27.95 -6.10 14.88
N SER A 414 27.85 -5.32 13.81
CA SER A 414 27.13 -5.69 12.59
C SER A 414 27.75 -6.89 11.89
N LEU A 415 29.09 -6.93 11.75
CA LEU A 415 29.81 -8.07 11.19
C LEU A 415 29.59 -9.33 12.04
N ALA A 416 29.72 -9.23 13.36
CA ALA A 416 29.47 -10.34 14.28
C ALA A 416 28.02 -10.84 14.21
N GLN A 417 27.05 -9.94 14.03
CA GLN A 417 25.64 -10.31 13.85
C GLN A 417 25.37 -10.96 12.49
N LEU A 418 26.01 -10.46 11.42
CA LEU A 418 25.91 -10.98 10.06
C LEU A 418 26.43 -12.42 9.97
N GLU A 419 27.54 -12.74 10.65
CA GLU A 419 28.11 -14.10 10.72
C GLU A 419 27.15 -15.11 11.34
N ARG A 420 26.32 -14.66 12.29
CA ARG A 420 25.29 -15.48 12.95
C ARG A 420 23.97 -15.52 12.17
N GLY A 421 23.79 -14.67 11.17
CA GLY A 421 22.53 -14.52 10.45
C GLY A 421 22.26 -15.66 9.47
N ARG A 422 20.98 -15.95 9.24
CA ARG A 422 20.52 -16.93 8.24
C ARG A 422 20.02 -16.22 6.98
N ALA A 423 20.39 -16.71 5.80
CA ALA A 423 19.95 -16.11 4.55
C ALA A 423 18.42 -16.13 4.45
N MET A 424 17.82 -14.98 4.14
CA MET A 424 16.39 -14.87 3.89
C MET A 424 16.03 -15.67 2.62
N PRO A 425 15.02 -16.55 2.67
CA PRO A 425 14.53 -17.20 1.46
C PRO A 425 14.01 -16.17 0.44
N THR A 426 14.42 -16.30 -0.81
CA THR A 426 13.93 -15.47 -1.94
C THR A 426 12.86 -16.19 -2.77
N SER A 427 12.34 -17.31 -2.26
CA SER A 427 11.29 -18.08 -2.90
C SER A 427 9.96 -17.34 -2.85
N LEU A 428 9.05 -17.69 -3.75
CA LEU A 428 7.72 -17.11 -3.77
C LEU A 428 6.93 -17.39 -2.48
N GLU A 429 7.12 -18.58 -1.91
CA GLU A 429 6.36 -19.09 -0.76
C GLU A 429 6.60 -18.31 0.52
N ILE A 430 7.72 -17.60 0.66
CA ILE A 430 8.01 -16.80 1.86
C ILE A 430 6.94 -15.74 2.10
N ARG A 431 6.32 -15.22 1.02
CA ARG A 431 5.23 -14.24 1.13
C ARG A 431 4.02 -14.83 1.85
N ALA A 432 3.65 -16.07 1.51
CA ALA A 432 2.56 -16.78 2.16
C ALA A 432 2.86 -17.05 3.65
N VAL A 433 4.11 -17.34 3.98
CA VAL A 433 4.57 -17.52 5.37
C VAL A 433 4.38 -16.24 6.16
N TRP A 434 4.82 -15.08 5.65
CA TRP A 434 4.61 -13.80 6.35
C TRP A 434 3.15 -13.47 6.60
N ASP A 435 2.29 -13.70 5.59
CA ASP A 435 0.85 -13.48 5.73
C ASP A 435 0.16 -14.48 6.67
N ALA A 436 0.73 -15.68 6.83
CA ALA A 436 0.22 -16.69 7.74
C ALA A 436 0.66 -16.44 9.19
N MET A 437 1.88 -15.92 9.40
CA MET A 437 2.44 -15.63 10.72
C MET A 437 1.81 -14.40 11.37
N ARG A 438 1.57 -13.34 10.61
CA ARG A 438 1.17 -12.02 11.16
C ARG A 438 -0.10 -12.08 12.04
N PRO A 439 -1.25 -12.61 11.57
CA PRO A 439 -2.48 -12.56 12.38
C PRO A 439 -2.41 -13.37 13.68
N PRO A 440 -1.93 -14.64 13.69
CA PRO A 440 -1.83 -15.39 14.94
C PRO A 440 -0.75 -14.82 15.88
N TYR A 441 0.35 -14.26 15.35
CA TYR A 441 1.39 -13.65 16.18
C TYR A 441 0.86 -12.43 16.94
N GLN A 442 0.08 -11.58 16.28
CA GLN A 442 -0.59 -10.45 16.93
C GLN A 442 -1.55 -10.91 18.04
N ARG A 443 -2.26 -12.02 17.85
CA ARG A 443 -3.12 -12.61 18.89
C ARG A 443 -2.34 -13.17 20.07
N ILE A 444 -1.15 -13.76 19.84
CA ILE A 444 -0.25 -14.18 20.93
C ILE A 444 0.15 -12.96 21.76
N MET A 445 0.60 -11.89 21.10
CA MET A 445 1.02 -10.66 21.78
C MET A 445 -0.16 -10.01 22.53
N GLY A 446 -1.36 -10.02 21.96
CA GLY A 446 -2.58 -9.53 22.60
C GLY A 446 -3.12 -10.40 23.75
N GLY A 447 -2.63 -11.63 23.92
CA GLY A 447 -3.14 -12.59 24.91
C GLY A 447 -4.41 -13.34 24.47
N ASP A 448 -4.84 -13.19 23.21
CA ASP A 448 -6.07 -13.78 22.66
C ASP A 448 -5.89 -15.23 22.17
N ALA A 449 -4.66 -15.73 22.09
CA ALA A 449 -4.34 -17.07 21.64
C ALA A 449 -3.13 -17.63 22.38
N THR A 450 -3.16 -18.93 22.68
CA THR A 450 -1.97 -19.61 23.17
C THR A 450 -0.95 -19.80 22.04
N PRO A 451 0.36 -19.90 22.35
CA PRO A 451 1.38 -20.21 21.34
C PRO A 451 1.05 -21.47 20.52
N ALA A 452 0.54 -22.53 21.16
CA ALA A 452 0.21 -23.79 20.48
C ALA A 452 -0.96 -23.66 19.49
N GLU A 453 -2.03 -22.95 19.86
CA GLU A 453 -3.15 -22.69 18.95
C GLU A 453 -2.73 -21.81 17.78
N ALA A 454 -1.94 -20.78 18.08
CA ALA A 454 -1.49 -19.82 17.10
C ALA A 454 -0.51 -20.43 16.10
N THR A 455 0.50 -21.19 16.52
CA THR A 455 1.45 -21.85 15.61
C THR A 455 0.76 -22.87 14.71
N ALA A 456 -0.18 -23.66 15.25
CA ALA A 456 -0.99 -24.58 14.44
C ALA A 456 -1.81 -23.83 13.37
N GLN A 457 -2.38 -22.68 13.73
CA GLN A 457 -3.07 -21.81 12.78
C GLN A 457 -2.12 -21.23 11.72
N MET A 458 -0.92 -20.76 12.12
CA MET A 458 0.10 -20.26 11.20
C MET A 458 0.49 -21.34 10.18
N GLN A 459 0.77 -22.55 10.66
CA GLN A 459 1.15 -23.69 9.81
C GLN A 459 0.05 -24.04 8.80
N ALA A 460 -1.19 -24.22 9.27
CA ALA A 460 -2.32 -24.55 8.40
C ALA A 460 -2.59 -23.43 7.38
N SER A 461 -2.48 -22.17 7.80
CA SER A 461 -2.68 -21.01 6.93
C SER A 461 -1.57 -20.89 5.87
N ALA A 462 -0.31 -21.12 6.26
CA ALA A 462 0.81 -21.09 5.33
C ALA A 462 0.67 -22.18 4.25
N ILE A 463 0.34 -23.42 4.65
CA ILE A 463 0.09 -24.51 3.70
C ILE A 463 -1.05 -24.15 2.74
N ALA A 464 -2.18 -23.66 3.26
CA ALA A 464 -3.33 -23.29 2.43
C ALA A 464 -3.00 -22.15 1.46
N LYS A 465 -2.27 -21.12 1.92
CA LYS A 465 -1.85 -19.98 1.08
C LYS A 465 -0.85 -20.40 0.02
N ILE A 466 0.14 -21.25 0.34
CA ILE A 466 1.09 -21.78 -0.64
C ILE A 466 0.35 -22.66 -1.67
N ALA A 467 -0.57 -23.51 -1.22
CA ALA A 467 -1.40 -24.31 -2.13
C ALA A 467 -2.24 -23.41 -3.05
N THR A 468 -2.76 -22.30 -2.52
CA THR A 468 -3.54 -21.33 -3.30
C THR A 468 -2.69 -20.57 -4.32
N LEU A 469 -1.49 -20.13 -3.92
CA LEU A 469 -0.50 -19.52 -4.83
C LEU A 469 -0.11 -20.46 -5.97
N LYS A 470 -0.07 -21.77 -5.68
CA LYS A 470 0.27 -22.83 -6.63
C LYS A 470 -0.94 -23.42 -7.38
N SER A 471 -2.16 -23.01 -7.01
CA SER A 471 -3.38 -23.58 -7.57
C SER A 471 -3.72 -22.90 -8.90
N ASP A 472 -3.94 -23.71 -9.92
CA ASP A 472 -4.48 -23.25 -11.18
C ASP A 472 -6.00 -23.50 -11.23
N VAL A 473 -6.76 -22.42 -11.44
CA VAL A 473 -8.21 -22.51 -11.65
C VAL A 473 -8.42 -23.03 -13.06
N ARG A 474 -9.02 -24.22 -13.20
CA ARG A 474 -9.24 -24.84 -14.51
C ARG A 474 -10.57 -24.40 -15.12
N PRO A 475 -10.66 -24.35 -16.47
CA PRO A 475 -11.91 -24.06 -17.16
C PRO A 475 -12.98 -25.12 -16.87
N ASP A 476 -14.20 -24.67 -16.57
CA ASP A 476 -15.35 -25.54 -16.34
C ASP A 476 -16.39 -25.42 -17.49
N ALA A 477 -17.54 -26.09 -17.36
CA ALA A 477 -18.60 -26.03 -18.37
C ALA A 477 -19.19 -24.62 -18.55
N SER A 478 -19.08 -23.73 -17.55
CA SER A 478 -19.59 -22.36 -17.61
C SER A 478 -18.80 -21.47 -18.57
N VAL A 479 -17.61 -21.91 -19.01
CA VAL A 479 -16.84 -21.25 -20.08
C VAL A 479 -17.67 -21.08 -21.35
N TRP A 480 -18.48 -22.08 -21.71
CA TRP A 480 -19.36 -21.98 -22.87
C TRP A 480 -20.44 -20.92 -22.69
N VAL A 481 -20.99 -20.79 -21.48
CA VAL A 481 -21.95 -19.73 -21.14
C VAL A 481 -21.31 -18.35 -21.30
N VAL A 482 -20.09 -18.17 -20.78
CA VAL A 482 -19.34 -16.91 -20.91
C VAL A 482 -18.97 -16.61 -22.36
N ARG A 483 -18.52 -17.62 -23.14
CA ARG A 483 -18.18 -17.44 -24.56
C ARG A 483 -19.40 -17.07 -25.41
N ILE A 484 -20.50 -17.83 -25.28
CA ILE A 484 -21.73 -17.58 -26.03
C ILE A 484 -22.33 -16.23 -25.62
N GLY A 485 -22.37 -15.95 -24.31
CA GLY A 485 -22.81 -14.65 -23.78
C GLY A 485 -21.95 -13.50 -24.28
N GLY A 486 -20.62 -13.67 -24.32
CA GLY A 486 -19.68 -12.70 -24.83
C GLY A 486 -19.86 -12.42 -26.32
N VAL A 487 -20.05 -13.45 -27.14
CA VAL A 487 -20.37 -13.31 -28.58
C VAL A 487 -21.70 -12.58 -28.76
N GLY A 488 -22.73 -12.94 -27.98
CA GLY A 488 -24.03 -12.26 -28.00
C GLY A 488 -23.92 -10.78 -27.61
N LEU A 489 -23.15 -10.47 -26.56
CA LEU A 489 -22.89 -9.11 -26.10
C LEU A 489 -22.14 -8.30 -27.17
N LEU A 490 -21.11 -8.88 -27.78
CA LEU A 490 -20.38 -8.27 -28.88
C LEU A 490 -21.29 -8.01 -30.08
N ALA A 491 -22.16 -8.95 -30.45
CA ALA A 491 -23.13 -8.77 -31.52
C ALA A 491 -24.12 -7.62 -31.20
N ALA A 492 -24.63 -7.56 -29.97
CA ALA A 492 -25.51 -6.48 -29.52
C ALA A 492 -24.78 -5.12 -29.52
N LEU A 493 -23.51 -5.10 -29.12
CA LEU A 493 -22.68 -3.91 -29.07
C LEU A 493 -22.34 -3.41 -30.49
N VAL A 494 -21.98 -4.31 -31.41
CA VAL A 494 -21.79 -3.99 -32.84
C VAL A 494 -23.07 -3.46 -33.45
N TRP A 495 -24.22 -4.06 -33.15
CA TRP A 495 -25.52 -3.58 -33.63
C TRP A 495 -25.86 -2.18 -33.10
N GLY A 496 -25.63 -1.95 -31.80
CA GLY A 496 -25.78 -0.64 -31.16
C GLY A 496 -24.84 0.40 -31.74
N LEU A 497 -23.56 0.07 -31.92
CA LEU A 497 -22.55 0.93 -32.54
C LEU A 497 -22.88 1.23 -34.01
N ALA A 498 -23.43 0.28 -34.77
CA ALA A 498 -23.87 0.53 -36.14
C ALA A 498 -25.07 1.49 -36.21
N GLY A 499 -25.97 1.43 -35.22
CA GLY A 499 -27.04 2.41 -35.06
C GLY A 499 -26.51 3.79 -34.67
N TRP A 500 -25.62 3.84 -33.68
CA TRP A 500 -24.96 5.06 -33.23
C TRP A 500 -24.14 5.71 -34.33
N TYR A 501 -23.31 4.95 -35.04
CA TYR A 501 -22.48 5.41 -36.17
C TYR A 501 -23.34 5.98 -37.30
N ARG A 502 -24.50 5.38 -37.62
CA ARG A 502 -25.43 5.94 -38.61
C ARG A 502 -25.95 7.33 -38.19
N ARG A 503 -26.35 7.49 -36.93
CA ARG A 503 -26.78 8.80 -36.39
C ARG A 503 -25.63 9.79 -36.39
N LEU A 504 -24.46 9.36 -35.92
CA LEU A 504 -23.27 10.20 -35.87
C LEU A 504 -22.86 10.67 -37.26
N ARG A 505 -22.87 9.79 -38.27
CA ARG A 505 -22.56 10.14 -39.65
C ARG A 505 -23.56 11.14 -40.25
N GLN A 506 -24.82 11.10 -39.85
CA GLN A 506 -25.85 12.06 -40.27
C GLN A 506 -25.70 13.42 -39.56
N ASP A 507 -25.36 13.42 -38.27
CA ASP A 507 -25.23 14.64 -37.45
C ASP A 507 -23.86 15.32 -37.57
N PHE A 508 -22.81 14.56 -37.89
CA PHE A 508 -21.43 15.04 -37.93
C PHE A 508 -21.23 16.22 -38.89
N PRO A 509 -21.76 16.23 -40.13
CA PRO A 509 -21.62 17.37 -41.03
C PRO A 509 -22.15 18.69 -40.45
N THR A 510 -23.22 18.61 -39.67
CA THR A 510 -23.91 19.75 -39.07
C THR A 510 -23.21 20.23 -37.79
N ASN A 511 -22.63 19.31 -37.00
CA ASN A 511 -22.09 19.58 -35.66
C ASN A 511 -20.59 19.29 -35.52
N ARG A 512 -19.81 19.43 -36.61
CA ARG A 512 -18.36 19.10 -36.64
C ARG A 512 -17.57 19.73 -35.51
N LEU A 513 -17.86 21.00 -35.21
CA LEU A 513 -17.16 21.73 -34.16
C LEU A 513 -17.45 21.14 -32.76
N ALA A 514 -18.69 20.77 -32.46
CA ALA A 514 -19.05 20.19 -31.17
C ALA A 514 -18.35 18.84 -30.94
N TYR A 515 -18.32 17.98 -31.96
CA TYR A 515 -17.58 16.71 -31.88
C TYR A 515 -16.07 16.92 -31.76
N ALA A 516 -15.49 17.87 -32.50
CA ALA A 516 -14.06 18.18 -32.41
C ALA A 516 -13.66 18.69 -31.01
N LEU A 517 -14.52 19.50 -30.37
CA LEU A 517 -14.31 19.99 -29.01
C LEU A 517 -14.53 18.91 -27.94
N ALA A 518 -15.45 17.97 -28.15
CA ALA A 518 -15.74 16.88 -27.22
C ALA A 518 -14.79 15.67 -27.37
N ALA A 519 -14.18 15.48 -28.55
CA ALA A 519 -13.36 14.31 -28.86
C ALA A 519 -12.21 14.05 -27.86
N PRO A 520 -11.43 15.06 -27.40
CA PRO A 520 -10.37 14.84 -26.41
C PRO A 520 -10.92 14.28 -25.09
N ALA A 521 -12.05 14.81 -24.61
CA ALA A 521 -12.69 14.34 -23.38
C ALA A 521 -13.26 12.92 -23.54
N MET A 522 -13.91 12.62 -24.67
CA MET A 522 -14.43 11.27 -24.95
C MET A 522 -13.30 10.25 -25.07
N LEU A 523 -12.19 10.59 -25.73
CA LEU A 523 -11.02 9.72 -25.83
C LEU A 523 -10.43 9.45 -24.45
N LEU A 524 -10.29 10.49 -23.63
CA LEU A 524 -9.80 10.35 -22.26
C LEU A 524 -10.72 9.43 -21.45
N ILE A 525 -12.04 9.63 -21.49
CA ILE A 525 -13.02 8.76 -20.81
C ILE A 525 -12.92 7.32 -21.31
N PHE A 526 -12.80 7.11 -22.62
CA PHE A 526 -12.67 5.77 -23.18
C PHE A 526 -11.42 5.06 -22.66
N VAL A 527 -10.26 5.72 -22.73
CA VAL A 527 -8.97 5.14 -22.34
C VAL A 527 -8.86 4.95 -20.82
N THR A 528 -9.43 5.85 -20.02
CA THR A 528 -9.25 5.84 -18.55
C THR A 528 -10.38 5.15 -17.79
N VAL A 529 -11.58 5.02 -18.37
CA VAL A 529 -12.75 4.45 -17.70
C VAL A 529 -13.27 3.23 -18.44
N VAL A 530 -13.62 3.37 -19.72
CA VAL A 530 -14.33 2.31 -20.46
C VAL A 530 -13.42 1.12 -20.74
N PHE A 531 -12.20 1.37 -21.23
CA PHE A 531 -11.25 0.32 -21.56
C PHE A 531 -10.80 -0.49 -20.33
N PRO A 532 -10.34 0.12 -19.21
CA PRO A 532 -9.96 -0.63 -18.02
C PRO A 532 -11.13 -1.41 -17.42
N LEU A 533 -12.34 -0.85 -17.44
CA LEU A 533 -13.55 -1.56 -16.99
C LEU A 533 -13.80 -2.80 -17.86
N ALA A 534 -13.79 -2.66 -19.19
CA ALA A 534 -13.99 -3.78 -20.10
C ALA A 534 -12.92 -4.87 -19.94
N TYR A 535 -11.67 -4.47 -19.77
CA TYR A 535 -10.57 -5.39 -19.49
C TYR A 535 -10.76 -6.11 -18.15
N ASN A 536 -11.17 -5.40 -17.10
CA ASN A 536 -11.50 -6.00 -15.80
C ASN A 536 -12.66 -7.01 -15.89
N VAL A 537 -13.67 -6.75 -16.73
CA VAL A 537 -14.73 -7.74 -17.00
C VAL A 537 -14.13 -9.01 -17.58
N VAL A 538 -13.22 -8.92 -18.55
CA VAL A 538 -12.55 -10.09 -19.14
C VAL A 538 -11.74 -10.84 -18.09
N LEU A 539 -10.92 -10.14 -17.31
CA LEU A 539 -10.12 -10.73 -16.23
C LEU A 539 -10.97 -11.41 -15.16
N SER A 540 -12.17 -10.90 -14.88
CA SER A 540 -13.07 -11.50 -13.89
C SER A 540 -13.48 -12.94 -14.23
N PHE A 541 -13.40 -13.32 -15.51
CA PHE A 541 -13.69 -14.67 -16.00
C PHE A 541 -12.42 -15.48 -16.31
N SER A 542 -11.22 -15.02 -15.93
CA SER A 542 -9.96 -15.71 -16.19
C SER A 542 -9.30 -16.31 -14.95
N ASN A 543 -8.35 -17.23 -15.15
CA ASN A 543 -7.45 -17.76 -14.11
C ASN A 543 -6.18 -16.92 -13.93
N MET A 544 -6.19 -15.63 -14.31
CA MET A 544 -4.99 -14.80 -14.19
C MET A 544 -4.56 -14.75 -12.73
N SER A 545 -3.37 -15.29 -12.47
CA SER A 545 -2.72 -15.40 -11.17
C SER A 545 -1.24 -15.09 -11.36
N LEU A 546 -0.44 -15.19 -10.31
CA LEU A 546 1.02 -15.08 -10.48
C LEU A 546 1.58 -16.13 -11.44
N GLN A 547 1.08 -17.37 -11.38
CA GLN A 547 1.54 -18.46 -12.25
C GLN A 547 1.09 -18.29 -13.70
N ASN A 548 -0.16 -17.86 -13.89
CA ASN A 548 -0.74 -17.67 -15.23
C ASN A 548 -0.71 -16.20 -15.66
N PHE A 549 0.33 -15.46 -15.28
CA PHE A 549 0.35 -14.02 -15.48
C PHE A 549 0.34 -13.63 -16.97
N ARG A 550 1.11 -14.36 -17.79
CA ARG A 550 1.24 -14.13 -19.24
C ARG A 550 0.28 -14.99 -20.06
N GLU A 551 0.02 -16.22 -19.62
CA GLU A 551 -0.76 -17.23 -20.34
C GLU A 551 -2.08 -17.55 -19.63
N TRP A 552 -2.82 -16.51 -19.26
CA TRP A 552 -4.13 -16.71 -18.65
C TRP A 552 -5.16 -17.22 -19.66
N GLN A 553 -6.10 -18.01 -19.17
CA GLN A 553 -7.23 -18.56 -19.92
C GLN A 553 -8.56 -18.19 -19.27
N VAL A 554 -9.62 -18.19 -20.06
CA VAL A 554 -10.98 -17.97 -19.56
C VAL A 554 -11.47 -19.24 -18.87
N VAL A 555 -11.85 -19.12 -17.59
CA VAL A 555 -12.34 -20.21 -16.74
C VAL A 555 -13.84 -20.18 -16.48
N GLY A 556 -14.56 -19.21 -17.06
CA GLY A 556 -16.00 -19.08 -16.87
C GLY A 556 -16.35 -18.39 -15.56
N LEU A 557 -17.39 -18.86 -14.87
CA LEU A 557 -17.95 -18.28 -13.64
C LEU A 557 -17.27 -18.76 -12.36
N GLN A 558 -16.17 -19.51 -12.46
CA GLN A 558 -15.53 -20.13 -11.30
C GLN A 558 -15.10 -19.12 -10.24
N ASN A 559 -14.59 -17.94 -10.62
CA ASN A 559 -14.22 -16.89 -9.66
C ASN A 559 -15.42 -16.38 -8.86
N TYR A 560 -16.59 -16.25 -9.50
CA TYR A 560 -17.83 -15.84 -8.84
C TYR A 560 -18.35 -16.95 -7.93
N TRP A 561 -18.26 -18.21 -8.35
CA TRP A 561 -18.58 -19.36 -7.49
C TRP A 561 -17.68 -19.39 -6.25
N ASN A 562 -16.37 -19.20 -6.43
CA ASN A 562 -15.41 -19.17 -5.32
C ASN A 562 -15.75 -18.06 -4.31
N ALA A 563 -16.18 -16.89 -4.79
CA ALA A 563 -16.57 -15.77 -3.94
C ALA A 563 -17.83 -16.06 -3.09
N PHE A 564 -18.88 -16.65 -3.66
CA PHE A 564 -20.17 -16.81 -2.96
C PHE A 564 -20.35 -18.16 -2.26
N SER A 565 -19.80 -19.23 -2.83
CA SER A 565 -20.11 -20.63 -2.45
C SER A 565 -18.87 -21.53 -2.29
N GLY A 566 -17.70 -21.10 -2.75
CA GLY A 566 -16.46 -21.87 -2.65
C GLY A 566 -15.72 -21.70 -1.31
N ALA A 567 -14.44 -22.06 -1.31
CA ALA A 567 -13.58 -21.98 -0.12
C ALA A 567 -13.51 -20.55 0.46
N ASP A 568 -13.56 -19.53 -0.40
CA ASP A 568 -13.42 -18.12 -0.02
C ASP A 568 -14.72 -17.48 0.47
N ALA A 569 -15.87 -18.15 0.33
CA ALA A 569 -17.17 -17.66 0.81
C ALA A 569 -17.16 -17.36 2.32
N LYS A 570 -16.38 -18.13 3.09
CA LYS A 570 -16.18 -17.93 4.53
C LYS A 570 -15.54 -16.58 4.85
N ASN A 571 -14.74 -16.02 3.95
CA ASN A 571 -14.11 -14.71 4.09
C ASN A 571 -14.98 -13.60 3.50
N PHE A 572 -15.65 -13.86 2.37
CA PHE A 572 -16.44 -12.87 1.65
C PHE A 572 -17.61 -12.31 2.47
N TRP A 573 -18.47 -13.15 3.05
CA TRP A 573 -19.69 -12.69 3.72
C TRP A 573 -19.43 -11.82 4.96
N PRO A 574 -18.49 -12.15 5.86
CA PRO A 574 -18.12 -11.27 6.96
C PRO A 574 -17.61 -9.91 6.50
N VAL A 575 -16.77 -9.87 5.47
CA VAL A 575 -16.22 -8.63 4.91
C VAL A 575 -17.31 -7.80 4.21
N PHE A 576 -18.24 -8.45 3.49
CA PHE A 576 -19.41 -7.81 2.90
C PHE A 576 -20.27 -7.14 3.98
N LEU A 577 -20.63 -7.87 5.04
CA LEU A 577 -21.44 -7.32 6.13
C LEU A 577 -20.72 -6.15 6.82
N LYS A 578 -19.42 -6.28 7.10
CA LYS A 578 -18.60 -5.17 7.62
C LYS A 578 -18.63 -3.96 6.69
N THR A 579 -18.58 -4.16 5.38
CA THR A 579 -18.65 -3.07 4.39
C THR A 579 -20.01 -2.36 4.41
N VAL A 580 -21.11 -3.12 4.56
CA VAL A 580 -22.45 -2.56 4.71
C VAL A 580 -22.56 -1.77 6.00
N PHE A 581 -22.14 -2.34 7.14
CA PHE A 581 -22.14 -1.64 8.44
C PHE A 581 -21.25 -0.39 8.42
N TRP A 582 -20.04 -0.50 7.88
CA TRP A 582 -19.12 0.61 7.63
C TRP A 582 -19.82 1.74 6.88
N THR A 583 -20.45 1.43 5.76
CA THR A 583 -21.08 2.44 4.89
C THR A 583 -22.26 3.09 5.58
N VAL A 584 -23.17 2.30 6.15
CA VAL A 584 -24.39 2.81 6.81
C VAL A 584 -24.03 3.69 8.01
N ILE A 585 -23.10 3.25 8.86
CA ILE A 585 -22.71 4.00 10.07
C ILE A 585 -22.07 5.33 9.66
N ASN A 586 -21.07 5.29 8.78
CA ASN A 586 -20.35 6.49 8.36
C ASN A 586 -21.26 7.51 7.67
N VAL A 587 -22.05 7.08 6.67
CA VAL A 587 -22.93 7.99 5.92
C VAL A 587 -23.99 8.58 6.85
N SER A 588 -24.54 7.80 7.79
CA SER A 588 -25.50 8.30 8.77
C SER A 588 -24.89 9.41 9.62
N PHE A 589 -23.67 9.23 10.12
CA PHE A 589 -22.97 10.26 10.89
C PHE A 589 -22.56 11.47 10.03
N HIS A 590 -22.10 11.26 8.79
CA HIS A 590 -21.78 12.36 7.88
C HIS A 590 -22.99 13.26 7.65
N VAL A 591 -24.14 12.67 7.37
CA VAL A 591 -25.40 13.41 7.14
C VAL A 591 -25.87 14.07 8.42
N ALA A 592 -25.94 13.34 9.54
CA ALA A 592 -26.44 13.87 10.80
C ALA A 592 -25.61 15.06 11.28
N ILE A 593 -24.29 14.90 11.34
CA ILE A 593 -23.36 15.96 11.77
C ILE A 593 -23.36 17.10 10.75
N GLY A 594 -23.31 16.78 9.45
CA GLY A 594 -23.29 17.78 8.39
C GLY A 594 -24.54 18.66 8.38
N VAL A 595 -25.74 18.05 8.44
CA VAL A 595 -27.01 18.79 8.49
C VAL A 595 -27.12 19.60 9.78
N PHE A 596 -26.76 19.02 10.92
CA PHE A 596 -26.78 19.70 12.21
C PHE A 596 -25.92 20.97 12.18
N LEU A 597 -24.65 20.85 11.77
CA LEU A 597 -23.73 21.99 11.69
C LEU A 597 -24.17 23.02 10.64
N ALA A 598 -24.70 22.57 9.49
CA ALA A 598 -25.19 23.47 8.45
C ALA A 598 -26.38 24.32 8.93
N VAL A 599 -27.33 23.71 9.64
CA VAL A 599 -28.48 24.43 10.23
C VAL A 599 -28.02 25.43 11.28
N MET A 600 -27.06 25.06 12.13
CA MET A 600 -26.47 26.00 13.10
C MET A 600 -25.80 27.20 12.41
N LEU A 601 -25.01 26.96 11.37
CA LEU A 601 -24.24 27.98 10.63
C LEU A 601 -25.07 28.78 9.63
N HIS A 602 -26.31 28.38 9.37
CA HIS A 602 -27.27 29.14 8.58
C HIS A 602 -27.89 30.29 9.40
N GLY A 603 -27.96 30.16 10.73
CA GLY A 603 -28.49 31.18 11.63
C GLY A 603 -27.58 32.42 11.78
N PRO A 604 -28.01 33.42 12.58
CA PRO A 604 -27.24 34.63 12.87
C PRO A 604 -26.10 34.34 13.86
N VAL A 605 -25.12 33.54 13.45
CA VAL A 605 -23.95 33.18 14.26
C VAL A 605 -22.82 34.18 14.02
N ILE A 606 -22.29 34.77 15.10
CA ILE A 606 -21.12 35.66 15.06
C ILE A 606 -19.90 34.83 14.65
N GLY A 607 -19.13 35.29 13.66
CA GLY A 607 -17.96 34.56 13.18
C GLY A 607 -18.25 33.35 12.29
N LYS A 608 -19.46 33.22 11.73
CA LYS A 608 -19.86 32.08 10.87
C LYS A 608 -18.87 31.73 9.76
N SER A 609 -18.18 32.72 9.17
CA SER A 609 -17.18 32.49 8.12
C SER A 609 -15.95 31.74 8.65
N LEU A 610 -15.48 32.09 9.85
CA LEU A 610 -14.37 31.40 10.49
C LEU A 610 -14.74 29.95 10.83
N TYR A 611 -15.91 29.73 11.42
CA TYR A 611 -16.40 28.37 11.71
C TYR A 611 -16.51 27.52 10.44
N ARG A 612 -17.04 28.07 9.35
CA ARG A 612 -17.11 27.35 8.06
C ARG A 612 -15.74 26.97 7.54
N ILE A 613 -14.76 27.87 7.63
CA ILE A 613 -13.37 27.57 7.22
C ILE A 613 -12.81 26.42 8.06
N LEU A 614 -12.87 26.53 9.39
CA LEU A 614 -12.32 25.52 10.31
C LEU A 614 -12.99 24.14 10.14
N LEU A 615 -14.31 24.10 9.94
CA LEU A 615 -15.06 22.85 9.80
C LEU A 615 -14.92 22.22 8.41
N VAL A 616 -14.40 22.93 7.41
CA VAL A 616 -14.10 22.39 6.07
C VAL A 616 -12.69 21.79 6.01
N ILE A 617 -11.78 22.18 6.91
CA ILE A 617 -10.39 21.66 6.96
C ILE A 617 -10.31 20.13 6.84
N PRO A 618 -11.13 19.32 7.54
CA PRO A 618 -11.02 17.87 7.46
C PRO A 618 -11.10 17.32 6.03
N TRP A 619 -11.94 17.92 5.20
CA TRP A 619 -12.10 17.51 3.79
C TRP A 619 -11.04 18.10 2.86
N ALA A 620 -10.37 19.18 3.28
CA ALA A 620 -9.31 19.83 2.50
C ALA A 620 -7.93 19.17 2.65
N VAL A 621 -7.68 18.46 3.77
CA VAL A 621 -6.41 17.77 4.03
C VAL A 621 -6.39 16.44 3.26
N PRO A 622 -5.24 16.04 2.66
CA PRO A 622 -5.10 14.73 2.04
C PRO A 622 -5.47 13.59 3.01
N ALA A 623 -6.34 12.68 2.55
CA ALA A 623 -6.84 11.57 3.37
C ALA A 623 -5.72 10.67 3.93
N TYR A 624 -4.61 10.53 3.18
CA TYR A 624 -3.46 9.72 3.60
C TYR A 624 -2.82 10.24 4.90
N ILE A 625 -2.47 11.52 4.94
CA ILE A 625 -1.86 12.17 6.12
C ILE A 625 -2.83 12.13 7.30
N THR A 626 -4.12 12.37 7.01
CA THR A 626 -5.17 12.30 8.03
C THR A 626 -5.25 10.92 8.66
N ALA A 627 -5.27 9.85 7.86
CA ALA A 627 -5.40 8.49 8.35
C ALA A 627 -4.21 8.07 9.23
N LEU A 628 -2.99 8.41 8.83
CA LEU A 628 -1.79 8.14 9.65
C LEU A 628 -1.77 8.96 10.93
N THR A 629 -2.24 10.22 10.90
CA THR A 629 -2.36 11.05 12.10
C THR A 629 -3.37 10.45 13.08
N TRP A 630 -4.54 10.03 12.60
CA TRP A 630 -5.54 9.35 13.42
C TRP A 630 -5.02 8.04 14.01
N ARG A 631 -4.29 7.23 13.23
CA ARG A 631 -3.64 6.02 13.75
C ARG A 631 -2.77 6.34 14.96
N GLY A 632 -1.88 7.33 14.86
CA GLY A 632 -1.03 7.73 15.99
C GLY A 632 -1.84 8.24 17.20
N MET A 633 -2.94 8.96 16.96
CA MET A 633 -3.83 9.41 18.04
C MET A 633 -4.54 8.24 18.75
N PHE A 634 -4.73 7.11 18.07
CA PHE A 634 -5.34 5.89 18.58
C PHE A 634 -4.32 4.89 19.15
N ASP A 635 -3.04 5.23 19.29
CA ASP A 635 -2.11 4.35 20.00
C ASP A 635 -2.64 4.06 21.43
N ALA A 636 -2.52 2.80 21.87
CA ALA A 636 -3.18 2.34 23.10
C ALA A 636 -2.61 3.04 24.34
N GLU A 637 -1.32 3.37 24.31
CA GLU A 637 -0.58 3.87 25.46
C GLU A 637 -0.28 5.35 25.33
N PHE A 638 0.31 5.75 24.21
CA PHE A 638 0.77 7.11 23.92
C PHE A 638 -0.22 7.93 23.08
N GLY A 639 -1.34 7.33 22.64
CA GLY A 639 -2.34 8.02 21.83
C GLY A 639 -3.05 9.15 22.58
N VAL A 640 -3.19 10.30 21.91
CA VAL A 640 -3.88 11.48 22.45
C VAL A 640 -5.32 11.17 22.87
N VAL A 641 -6.00 10.23 22.19
CA VAL A 641 -7.37 9.85 22.52
C VAL A 641 -7.44 9.26 23.94
N ASN A 642 -6.59 8.29 24.26
CA ASN A 642 -6.54 7.70 25.60
C ASN A 642 -5.97 8.66 26.64
N GLN A 643 -5.02 9.52 26.26
CA GLN A 643 -4.53 10.58 27.15
C GLN A 643 -5.64 11.56 27.54
N LEU A 644 -6.51 11.94 26.61
CA LEU A 644 -7.65 12.81 26.89
C LEU A 644 -8.67 12.12 27.80
N VAL A 645 -8.99 10.84 27.56
CA VAL A 645 -9.87 10.05 28.45
C VAL A 645 -9.32 10.02 29.87
N ARG A 646 -8.03 9.76 30.06
CA ARG A 646 -7.37 9.82 31.37
C ARG A 646 -7.44 11.20 32.00
N SER A 647 -7.14 12.22 31.22
CA SER A 647 -7.20 13.61 31.66
C SER A 647 -8.62 13.99 32.08
N MET A 648 -9.66 13.47 31.42
CA MET A 648 -11.05 13.68 31.82
C MET A 648 -11.41 12.91 33.09
N ASN A 649 -10.97 11.66 33.22
CA ASN A 649 -11.20 10.85 34.42
C ASN A 649 -10.59 11.50 35.68
N ALA A 650 -9.47 12.20 35.54
CA ALA A 650 -8.87 12.95 36.65
C ALA A 650 -9.79 14.06 37.21
N TRP A 651 -10.77 14.54 36.44
CA TRP A 651 -11.74 15.56 36.85
C TRP A 651 -13.14 14.99 37.10
N LEU A 652 -13.40 13.76 36.66
CA LEU A 652 -14.68 13.09 36.85
C LEU A 652 -14.73 12.38 38.20
N PRO A 653 -15.91 12.32 38.85
CA PRO A 653 -16.10 11.42 39.98
C PRO A 653 -15.83 9.96 39.55
N SER A 654 -15.20 9.15 40.39
CA SER A 654 -14.77 7.77 40.04
C SER A 654 -15.89 6.83 39.58
N TRP A 655 -17.16 7.15 39.84
CA TRP A 655 -18.31 6.40 39.32
C TRP A 655 -18.68 6.73 37.86
N LEU A 656 -17.98 7.68 37.25
CA LEU A 656 -18.10 8.14 35.86
C LEU A 656 -16.80 7.90 35.05
N ASP A 657 -15.87 7.10 35.58
CA ASP A 657 -14.61 6.79 34.91
C ASP A 657 -14.86 6.14 33.55
N LEU A 658 -14.27 6.73 32.51
CA LEU A 658 -14.30 6.21 31.17
C LEU A 658 -13.16 5.20 30.97
N PRO A 659 -13.42 4.01 30.41
CA PRO A 659 -12.37 3.03 30.18
C PRO A 659 -11.38 3.54 29.12
N THR A 660 -10.08 3.33 29.35
CA THR A 660 -9.09 3.46 28.27
C THR A 660 -9.21 2.25 27.35
N ILE A 661 -9.29 2.49 26.04
CA ILE A 661 -9.56 1.44 25.04
C ILE A 661 -8.27 1.12 24.30
N ASN A 662 -7.96 -0.16 24.10
CA ASN A 662 -6.82 -0.55 23.27
C ASN A 662 -7.21 -0.51 21.79
N TRP A 663 -7.26 0.69 21.22
CA TRP A 663 -7.89 0.94 19.93
C TRP A 663 -7.31 0.12 18.78
N LEU A 664 -6.00 -0.12 18.73
CA LEU A 664 -5.36 -0.77 17.58
C LEU A 664 -4.95 -2.23 17.81
N THR A 665 -5.07 -2.74 19.03
CA THR A 665 -4.72 -4.13 19.34
C THR A 665 -5.93 -5.07 19.28
N GLU A 666 -7.15 -4.55 19.36
CA GLU A 666 -8.40 -5.31 19.27
C GLU A 666 -9.21 -4.96 18.02
N ALA A 667 -9.81 -5.97 17.38
CA ALA A 667 -10.45 -5.82 16.06
C ALA A 667 -11.66 -4.86 16.07
N GLY A 668 -12.49 -4.92 17.11
CA GLY A 668 -13.67 -4.05 17.25
C GLY A 668 -13.29 -2.58 17.39
N PRO A 669 -12.47 -2.22 18.41
CA PRO A 669 -11.93 -0.88 18.57
C PRO A 669 -11.16 -0.37 17.34
N ALA A 670 -10.39 -1.22 16.65
CA ALA A 670 -9.64 -0.80 15.46
C ALA A 670 -10.57 -0.42 14.30
N PHE A 671 -11.64 -1.19 14.12
CA PHE A 671 -12.68 -0.85 13.14
C PHE A 671 -13.43 0.43 13.53
N ALA A 672 -13.69 0.63 14.83
CA ALA A 672 -14.30 1.87 15.33
C ALA A 672 -13.39 3.09 15.12
N ALA A 673 -12.08 2.95 15.31
CA ALA A 673 -11.09 3.98 15.01
C ALA A 673 -11.13 4.40 13.53
N CYS A 674 -11.22 3.42 12.61
CA CYS A 674 -11.43 3.69 11.19
C CYS A 674 -12.73 4.49 10.95
N ILE A 675 -13.83 4.14 11.63
CA ILE A 675 -15.12 4.84 11.51
C ILE A 675 -14.98 6.29 11.98
N VAL A 676 -14.37 6.52 13.15
CA VAL A 676 -14.18 7.88 13.69
C VAL A 676 -13.35 8.74 12.73
N ALA A 677 -12.25 8.21 12.20
CA ALA A 677 -11.41 8.91 11.24
C ALA A 677 -12.17 9.26 9.95
N ASN A 678 -12.97 8.33 9.42
CA ASN A 678 -13.77 8.57 8.22
C ASN A 678 -14.96 9.51 8.47
N VAL A 679 -15.60 9.47 9.65
CA VAL A 679 -16.64 10.42 10.05
C VAL A 679 -16.09 11.84 10.03
N TRP A 680 -14.91 12.05 10.63
CA TRP A 680 -14.22 13.34 10.65
C TRP A 680 -13.93 13.86 9.23
N LEU A 681 -13.47 12.99 8.32
CA LEU A 681 -13.18 13.34 6.92
C LEU A 681 -14.45 13.66 6.11
N GLY A 682 -15.56 12.99 6.36
CA GLY A 682 -16.73 13.02 5.46
C GLY A 682 -17.86 13.98 5.84
N PHE A 683 -18.04 14.34 7.11
CA PHE A 683 -19.10 15.28 7.50
C PHE A 683 -19.03 16.66 6.81
N PRO A 684 -17.85 17.25 6.50
CA PRO A 684 -17.80 18.59 5.94
C PRO A 684 -18.46 18.68 4.56
N PHE A 685 -18.36 17.62 3.75
CA PHE A 685 -19.04 17.55 2.46
C PHE A 685 -20.56 17.69 2.64
N MET A 686 -21.15 16.90 3.55
CA MET A 686 -22.59 16.97 3.85
C MET A 686 -22.99 18.33 4.42
N MET A 687 -22.14 18.95 5.24
CA MET A 687 -22.35 20.29 5.77
C MET A 687 -22.42 21.34 4.65
N VAL A 688 -21.44 21.35 3.74
CA VAL A 688 -21.36 22.33 2.65
C VAL A 688 -22.53 22.18 1.69
N ILE A 689 -22.86 20.94 1.31
CA ILE A 689 -24.01 20.64 0.46
C ILE A 689 -25.33 21.09 1.11
N THR A 690 -25.52 20.78 2.40
CA THR A 690 -26.71 21.19 3.14
C THR A 690 -26.80 22.71 3.22
N LEU A 691 -25.69 23.40 3.49
CA LEU A 691 -25.65 24.85 3.57
C LEU A 691 -25.99 25.53 2.23
N GLY A 692 -25.58 24.94 1.11
CA GLY A 692 -26.02 25.36 -0.23
C GLY A 692 -27.52 25.13 -0.44
N GLY A 693 -28.03 23.97 -0.03
CA GLY A 693 -29.47 23.65 -0.10
C GLY A 693 -30.34 24.57 0.76
N LEU A 694 -29.90 24.91 1.98
CA LEU A 694 -30.62 25.81 2.88
C LEU A 694 -30.81 27.22 2.29
N GLN A 695 -29.84 27.70 1.49
CA GLN A 695 -29.94 29.01 0.82
C GLN A 695 -31.04 29.05 -0.25
N GLY A 696 -31.44 27.89 -0.79
CA GLY A 696 -32.51 27.78 -1.77
C GLY A 696 -33.91 27.74 -1.17
N ILE A 697 -34.06 27.67 0.15
CA ILE A 697 -35.37 27.58 0.81
C ILE A 697 -35.99 28.98 0.92
N PRO A 698 -37.17 29.24 0.31
CA PRO A 698 -37.86 30.53 0.40
C PRO A 698 -38.19 30.88 1.86
N GLN A 699 -37.89 32.12 2.27
CA GLN A 699 -38.13 32.58 3.63
C GLN A 699 -39.62 32.68 3.97
N ASP A 700 -40.47 32.92 2.97
CA ASP A 700 -41.92 33.03 3.09
C ASP A 700 -42.56 31.78 3.70
N MET A 701 -41.99 30.59 3.45
CA MET A 701 -42.44 29.32 4.05
C MET A 701 -42.26 29.33 5.57
N TYR A 702 -41.12 29.85 6.06
CA TYR A 702 -40.86 29.97 7.50
C TYR A 702 -41.69 31.10 8.13
N GLU A 703 -41.97 32.17 7.40
CA GLU A 703 -42.87 33.24 7.85
C GLU A 703 -44.30 32.76 8.03
N ALA A 704 -44.85 32.08 7.03
CA ALA A 704 -46.16 31.45 7.10
C ALA A 704 -46.26 30.49 8.28
N ALA A 705 -45.25 29.63 8.47
CA ALA A 705 -45.22 28.70 9.59
C ALA A 705 -45.15 29.40 10.97
N ARG A 706 -44.47 30.56 11.08
CA ARG A 706 -44.46 31.36 12.31
C ARG A 706 -45.82 31.99 12.60
N ILE A 707 -46.55 32.41 11.57
CA ILE A 707 -47.93 32.91 11.69
C ILE A 707 -48.84 31.80 12.21
N ASP A 708 -48.67 30.57 11.72
CA ASP A 708 -49.38 29.36 12.17
C ASP A 708 -48.91 28.82 13.54
N ARG A 709 -48.00 29.53 14.21
CA ARG A 709 -47.38 29.14 15.50
C ARG A 709 -46.68 27.78 15.47
N ALA A 710 -46.19 27.36 14.31
CA ALA A 710 -45.38 26.15 14.21
C ALA A 710 -44.05 26.33 14.95
N THR A 711 -43.72 25.37 15.80
CA THR A 711 -42.45 25.30 16.55
C THR A 711 -41.25 25.09 15.61
N ARG A 712 -40.04 25.42 16.06
CA ARG A 712 -38.80 25.17 15.27
C ARG A 712 -38.62 23.71 14.88
N TRP A 713 -39.04 22.78 15.75
CA TRP A 713 -39.00 21.35 15.46
C TRP A 713 -39.96 20.95 14.34
N GLN A 714 -41.17 21.51 14.35
CA GLN A 714 -42.13 21.34 13.26
C GLN A 714 -41.62 21.96 11.95
N GLN A 715 -41.05 23.17 12.02
CA GLN A 715 -40.43 23.81 10.84
C GLN A 715 -39.29 22.96 10.28
N PHE A 716 -38.44 22.39 11.13
CA PHE A 716 -37.34 21.52 10.69
C PHE A 716 -37.84 20.28 9.94
N TRP A 717 -38.76 19.51 10.53
CA TRP A 717 -39.22 18.26 9.92
C TRP A 717 -40.20 18.45 8.76
N ASN A 718 -41.00 19.52 8.77
CA ASN A 718 -42.06 19.73 7.77
C ASN A 718 -41.65 20.70 6.65
N ILE A 719 -40.63 21.54 6.84
CA ILE A 719 -40.15 22.50 5.82
C ILE A 719 -38.70 22.18 5.46
N THR A 720 -37.78 22.26 6.43
CA THR A 720 -36.34 22.18 6.15
C THR A 720 -35.93 20.83 5.57
N VAL A 721 -36.21 19.72 6.26
CA VAL A 721 -35.82 18.37 5.82
C VAL A 721 -36.44 18.01 4.46
N PRO A 722 -37.76 18.20 4.21
CA PRO A 722 -38.36 17.92 2.91
C PRO A 722 -37.74 18.73 1.77
N MET A 723 -37.45 20.01 1.99
CA MET A 723 -36.86 20.88 0.98
C MET A 723 -35.36 20.62 0.76
N LEU A 724 -34.67 20.00 1.72
CA LEU A 724 -33.29 19.55 1.55
C LEU A 724 -33.16 18.23 0.80
N LYS A 725 -34.21 17.38 0.76
CA LYS A 725 -34.17 16.06 0.09
C LYS A 725 -33.62 16.11 -1.34
N PRO A 726 -34.02 17.03 -2.23
CA PRO A 726 -33.52 17.05 -3.61
C PRO A 726 -32.00 17.26 -3.72
N VAL A 727 -31.41 17.91 -2.72
CA VAL A 727 -29.97 18.20 -2.66
C VAL A 727 -29.23 17.12 -1.86
N LEU A 728 -29.79 16.66 -0.75
CA LEU A 728 -29.19 15.65 0.12
C LEU A 728 -29.22 14.25 -0.49
N LEU A 729 -30.28 13.84 -1.18
CA LEU A 729 -30.41 12.47 -1.67
C LEU A 729 -29.32 12.11 -2.69
N PRO A 730 -29.02 12.93 -3.73
CA PRO A 730 -27.87 12.68 -4.60
C PRO A 730 -26.54 12.68 -3.85
N ALA A 731 -26.36 13.58 -2.87
CA ALA A 731 -25.15 13.64 -2.06
C ALA A 731 -24.96 12.40 -1.18
N ILE A 732 -26.04 11.84 -0.64
CA ILE A 732 -26.04 10.58 0.13
C ILE A 732 -25.64 9.40 -0.75
N VAL A 733 -26.14 9.32 -1.98
CA VAL A 733 -25.73 8.26 -2.93
C VAL A 733 -24.24 8.37 -3.21
N LEU A 734 -23.77 9.58 -3.55
CA LEU A 734 -22.36 9.81 -3.85
C LEU A 734 -21.47 9.50 -2.63
N GLY A 735 -21.86 9.96 -1.44
CA GLY A 735 -21.16 9.68 -0.19
C GLY A 735 -21.15 8.19 0.17
N SER A 736 -22.22 7.46 -0.15
CA SER A 736 -22.28 6.01 0.04
C SER A 736 -21.32 5.28 -0.91
N VAL A 737 -21.28 5.65 -2.19
CA VAL A 737 -20.36 5.07 -3.17
C VAL A 737 -18.89 5.31 -2.78
N TRP A 738 -18.55 6.53 -2.34
CA TRP A 738 -17.20 6.86 -1.86
C TRP A 738 -16.85 6.09 -0.58
N THR A 739 -17.76 6.04 0.40
CA THR A 739 -17.52 5.36 1.67
C THR A 739 -17.37 3.85 1.49
N PHE A 740 -18.19 3.22 0.65
CA PHE A 740 -18.14 1.79 0.35
C PHE A 740 -16.78 1.39 -0.28
N ASN A 741 -16.17 2.29 -1.06
CA ASN A 741 -14.86 2.09 -1.70
C ASN A 741 -13.70 2.80 -0.98
N ASN A 742 -13.83 3.12 0.32
CA ASN A 742 -12.77 3.85 1.02
C ASN A 742 -11.61 2.93 1.47
N LEU A 743 -10.71 2.61 0.54
CA LEU A 743 -9.48 1.88 0.82
C LEU A 743 -8.57 2.64 1.80
N ASN A 744 -8.38 3.94 1.58
CA ASN A 744 -7.33 4.72 2.25
C ASN A 744 -7.47 4.72 3.77
N VAL A 745 -8.66 5.04 4.30
CA VAL A 745 -8.83 5.11 5.75
C VAL A 745 -8.67 3.74 6.39
N VAL A 746 -9.33 2.73 5.83
CA VAL A 746 -9.26 1.37 6.39
C VAL A 746 -7.84 0.85 6.33
N TRP A 747 -7.17 0.94 5.19
CA TRP A 747 -5.81 0.41 5.03
C TRP A 747 -4.77 1.13 5.90
N LEU A 748 -4.86 2.46 6.04
CA LEU A 748 -3.83 3.24 6.73
C LEU A 748 -4.04 3.31 8.24
N VAL A 749 -5.29 3.44 8.72
CA VAL A 749 -5.56 3.45 10.17
C VAL A 749 -5.31 2.08 10.77
N SER A 750 -5.81 1.03 10.11
CA SER A 750 -5.67 -0.35 10.57
C SER A 750 -4.41 -1.07 10.09
N ASN A 751 -3.49 -0.39 9.39
CA ASN A 751 -2.26 -0.99 8.85
C ASN A 751 -2.51 -2.29 8.04
N GLY A 752 -3.38 -2.22 7.04
CA GLY A 752 -3.63 -3.35 6.13
C GLY A 752 -4.51 -4.45 6.71
N GLY A 753 -5.46 -4.12 7.59
CA GLY A 753 -6.44 -5.09 8.12
C GLY A 753 -6.20 -5.49 9.58
N GLU A 754 -5.21 -4.92 10.26
CA GLU A 754 -4.89 -5.24 11.65
C GLU A 754 -5.95 -4.72 12.64
N PRO A 755 -6.03 -5.33 13.83
CA PRO A 755 -5.34 -6.55 14.26
C PRO A 755 -5.95 -7.81 13.60
N ALA A 756 -5.07 -8.79 13.37
CA ALA A 756 -5.44 -10.13 12.94
C ALA A 756 -6.33 -10.23 11.69
N ASP A 757 -6.16 -9.32 10.73
CA ASP A 757 -6.88 -9.31 9.44
C ASP A 757 -8.39 -9.04 9.53
N GLN A 758 -8.85 -8.46 10.64
CA GLN A 758 -10.28 -8.35 10.95
C GLN A 758 -10.92 -7.00 10.60
N THR A 759 -10.18 -6.00 10.14
CA THR A 759 -10.74 -4.66 9.87
C THR A 759 -11.05 -4.39 8.40
N HIS A 760 -10.85 -5.37 7.52
CA HIS A 760 -11.11 -5.24 6.10
C HIS A 760 -12.57 -4.95 5.74
N ILE A 761 -12.74 -4.03 4.77
CA ILE A 761 -13.92 -3.88 3.92
C ILE A 761 -13.64 -4.47 2.53
N LEU A 762 -14.67 -4.65 1.70
CA LEU A 762 -14.57 -5.36 0.42
C LEU A 762 -13.48 -4.79 -0.51
N VAL A 763 -13.37 -3.47 -0.64
CA VAL A 763 -12.32 -2.87 -1.49
C VAL A 763 -10.91 -3.13 -0.96
N SER A 764 -10.72 -3.14 0.37
CA SER A 764 -9.42 -3.48 0.97
C SER A 764 -9.10 -4.97 0.86
N TYR A 765 -10.13 -5.83 0.85
CA TYR A 765 -9.98 -7.25 0.59
C TYR A 765 -9.64 -7.54 -0.88
N VAL A 766 -10.21 -6.79 -1.83
CA VAL A 766 -9.80 -6.81 -3.25
C VAL A 766 -8.32 -6.47 -3.38
N TYR A 767 -7.88 -5.39 -2.73
CA TYR A 767 -6.47 -4.99 -2.74
C TYR A 767 -5.57 -6.13 -2.23
N LYS A 768 -5.94 -6.75 -1.11
CA LYS A 768 -5.24 -7.91 -0.56
C LYS A 768 -5.23 -9.10 -1.52
N ALA A 769 -6.35 -9.44 -2.14
CA ALA A 769 -6.45 -10.56 -3.08
C ALA A 769 -5.52 -10.38 -4.30
N VAL A 770 -5.40 -9.15 -4.79
CA VAL A 770 -4.56 -8.82 -5.94
C VAL A 770 -3.08 -8.74 -5.55
N PHE A 771 -2.73 -7.98 -4.52
CA PHE A 771 -1.34 -7.62 -4.23
C PHE A 771 -0.67 -8.48 -3.16
N ASN A 772 -1.41 -9.24 -2.36
CA ASN A 772 -0.84 -10.12 -1.33
C ASN A 772 -1.02 -11.59 -1.67
N LEU A 773 -2.15 -11.94 -2.29
CA LEU A 773 -2.47 -13.32 -2.69
C LEU A 773 -2.22 -13.59 -4.19
N TYR A 774 -1.95 -12.55 -4.98
CA TYR A 774 -1.68 -12.63 -6.43
C TYR A 774 -2.77 -13.35 -7.24
N GLN A 775 -4.03 -13.17 -6.84
CA GLN A 775 -5.19 -13.74 -7.53
C GLN A 775 -5.89 -12.65 -8.36
N TYR A 776 -5.28 -12.24 -9.47
CA TYR A 776 -5.77 -11.12 -10.29
C TYR A 776 -7.19 -11.35 -10.84
N GLY A 777 -7.47 -12.54 -11.38
CA GLY A 777 -8.79 -12.88 -11.92
C GLY A 777 -9.89 -12.92 -10.84
N TYR A 778 -9.55 -13.44 -9.66
CA TYR A 778 -10.45 -13.43 -8.51
C TYR A 778 -10.70 -12.00 -7.97
N GLY A 779 -9.64 -11.19 -7.85
CA GLY A 779 -9.75 -9.77 -7.48
C GLY A 779 -10.59 -8.96 -8.47
N ALA A 780 -10.46 -9.25 -9.77
CA ALA A 780 -11.28 -8.65 -10.81
C ALA A 780 -12.77 -9.04 -10.65
N ALA A 781 -13.07 -10.30 -10.33
CA ALA A 781 -14.44 -10.76 -10.04
C ALA A 781 -15.03 -10.10 -8.80
N LEU A 782 -14.28 -9.99 -7.70
CA LEU A 782 -14.71 -9.25 -6.51
C LEU A 782 -15.00 -7.77 -6.84
N SER A 783 -14.16 -7.14 -7.67
CA SER A 783 -14.39 -5.76 -8.14
C SER A 783 -15.69 -5.64 -8.96
N MET A 784 -15.99 -6.62 -9.81
CA MET A 784 -17.25 -6.66 -10.57
C MET A 784 -18.47 -6.89 -9.67
N ILE A 785 -18.34 -7.68 -8.60
CA ILE A 785 -19.39 -7.86 -7.58
C ILE A 785 -19.67 -6.53 -6.88
N ILE A 786 -18.63 -5.81 -6.44
CA ILE A 786 -18.76 -4.47 -5.84
C ILE A 786 -19.45 -3.50 -6.81
N PHE A 787 -19.01 -3.48 -8.07
CA PHE A 787 -19.62 -2.65 -9.11
C PHE A 787 -21.11 -2.96 -9.27
N ALA A 788 -21.49 -4.24 -9.36
CA ALA A 788 -22.89 -4.65 -9.49
C ALA A 788 -23.73 -4.24 -8.27
N MET A 789 -23.18 -4.39 -7.06
CA MET A 789 -23.84 -3.96 -5.82
C MET A 789 -24.10 -2.45 -5.81
N LEU A 790 -23.09 -1.65 -6.15
CA LEU A 790 -23.20 -0.19 -6.16
C LEU A 790 -24.10 0.32 -7.29
N LEU A 791 -24.08 -0.33 -8.45
CA LEU A 791 -24.98 -0.03 -9.55
C LEU A 791 -26.43 -0.34 -9.16
N ALA A 792 -26.68 -1.51 -8.56
CA ALA A 792 -28.01 -1.89 -8.09
C ALA A 792 -28.52 -0.93 -7.00
N PHE A 793 -27.68 -0.60 -6.02
CA PHE A 793 -27.99 0.39 -4.98
C PHE A 793 -28.32 1.76 -5.58
N SER A 794 -27.46 2.28 -6.46
CA SER A 794 -27.64 3.60 -7.07
C SER A 794 -28.89 3.66 -7.94
N ALA A 795 -29.13 2.63 -8.77
CA ALA A 795 -30.30 2.56 -9.64
C ALA A 795 -31.62 2.44 -8.84
N ALA A 796 -31.64 1.59 -7.80
CA ALA A 796 -32.79 1.43 -6.93
C ALA A 796 -33.08 2.73 -6.17
N PHE A 797 -32.05 3.37 -5.62
CA PHE A 797 -32.20 4.61 -4.87
C PHE A 797 -32.70 5.76 -5.74
N LEU A 798 -32.13 5.96 -6.94
CA LEU A 798 -32.57 7.01 -7.87
C LEU A 798 -34.02 6.78 -8.35
N ARG A 799 -34.41 5.54 -8.61
CA ARG A 799 -35.79 5.19 -8.99
C ARG A 799 -36.79 5.48 -7.87
N GLN A 800 -36.46 5.11 -6.63
CA GLN A 800 -37.36 5.31 -5.48
C GLN A 800 -37.49 6.78 -5.10
N THR A 801 -36.42 7.56 -5.25
CA THR A 801 -36.39 8.96 -4.81
C THR A 801 -36.96 9.94 -5.83
N LYS A 802 -37.23 9.50 -7.08
CA LYS A 802 -37.65 10.37 -8.19
C LYS A 802 -36.73 11.59 -8.36
N ALA A 803 -35.48 11.51 -7.87
CA ALA A 803 -34.55 12.63 -7.82
C ALA A 803 -34.18 13.14 -9.22
N ALA A 804 -34.37 12.30 -10.25
CA ALA A 804 -34.17 12.66 -11.66
C ALA A 804 -35.43 13.28 -12.33
N GLU A 805 -36.60 13.32 -11.68
CA GLU A 805 -37.82 13.91 -12.25
C GLU A 805 -37.90 15.44 -12.06
N GLY A 806 -36.91 16.05 -11.40
CA GLY A 806 -36.85 17.48 -11.10
C GLY A 806 -35.78 18.29 -11.85
N VAL A 807 -35.18 17.75 -12.91
CA VAL A 807 -34.21 18.46 -13.79
C VAL A 807 -34.78 18.60 -15.19
#